data_AF-C1N3G9-F1
#
_entry.id   AF-C1N3G9-F1
#
_cell.length_a   1.000
_cell.length_b   1.000
_cell.length_c   1.000
_cell.angle_alpha   90.00
_cell.angle_beta   90.00
_cell.angle_gamma   90.00
#
_symmetry.space_group_name_H-M   'P 1'
#
loop_
_entity.id
_entity.type
_entity.pdbx_description
1 polymer ?
#
loop_
_entity_poly.entity_id
_entity_poly.type
_entity_poly.pdbx_seq_one_letter_code
_entity_poly.pdbx_strand_id
1 'polypeptide(L)'
;MSAEVKTADDVLAFWFDGDIDDNYKHKWFPAGDKTGAIQRKIDDDIARTFGATVAAAESGALSRWRDDSPRAACALAMLLDQFTRHVHRNAPDRDARLAAADAIAVDVAERCVERGWDAALTTPEQVFLLMPFRHGKSRTIPRLRVALARLDARIATHAQHASLLAKFRKTTLRCLQDMEGKQHADGDEILERSEFTPDAATDAMMASHALYATVDAFVRERAGLPRGDDRSRNPRWRRPPPKRPEGEEEEEDASSNASAEDEPSTSARRQHSPAWPAVGISLSGGVDSMALAVILKRLSRDASYGGFDVVAMHIDYDNRPESGVEADFVRGWCDRMGIECVVRKIAEVTRGVTPREQYEAESRAIRYGFYKDVAKTHAFPAVFVGHHEGDVQENIIANLMRGANLLAVNGMEETGVVEGVAIWRPMLPHSKAVVLDFAHKYGVPYFLDSTPTWSTRGKLRNQLVPLLADMFGEGFSRNLSLLGEDSAQLGAMVESACLKPFLDGMTLSDAGAYAECKTYVDQPLFFWKEAMKRMCHGLGSGMMKEKSVRELLDRFALKKRRRPRDGWITLKKTNKSFVDGDVFAMFSEQFFPPHDSIAVGAKVALDAATPLTFGPWTVTARLVSNVREEGEGGERVFVLATEPPLDVYAVLRNDATYHLPFTGGDGGLYLDPRARIPAFKGVDAAVVKAMPVVVPAGLGDDDDDDGGGGGGGGGGGIVAEYKAKTWPTSLSRAETCVEVRLTFTRTRSHADHLATEE
;
A
#
# COMPACT_ATOMS: atom_id res chain seq x y z
N MET A 1 -33.20 -53.74 24.15
CA MET A 1 -33.22 -54.50 22.89
C MET A 1 -31.77 -54.80 22.53
N SER A 2 -31.41 -56.07 22.32
CA SER A 2 -30.08 -56.42 21.82
C SER A 2 -29.87 -55.70 20.49
N ALA A 3 -28.84 -54.88 20.37
CA ALA A 3 -28.57 -54.15 19.14
C ALA A 3 -28.10 -55.15 18.08
N GLU A 4 -28.92 -55.31 17.04
CA GLU A 4 -28.69 -56.24 15.94
C GLU A 4 -27.44 -55.84 15.13
N VAL A 5 -26.54 -56.79 14.89
CA VAL A 5 -25.38 -56.61 14.01
C VAL A 5 -25.87 -56.61 12.56
N LYS A 6 -25.58 -55.53 11.84
CA LYS A 6 -26.01 -55.32 10.45
C LYS A 6 -25.17 -56.14 9.46
N THR A 7 -25.76 -56.45 8.31
CA THR A 7 -25.07 -57.17 7.23
C THR A 7 -24.13 -56.25 6.44
N ALA A 8 -23.26 -56.82 5.61
CA ALA A 8 -22.36 -56.03 4.76
C ALA A 8 -23.14 -55.16 3.77
N ASP A 9 -24.24 -55.68 3.22
CA ASP A 9 -25.09 -54.92 2.30
C ASP A 9 -25.81 -53.77 3.01
N ASP A 10 -26.24 -53.94 4.27
CA ASP A 10 -26.83 -52.83 5.05
C ASP A 10 -25.85 -51.67 5.25
N VAL A 11 -24.57 -51.98 5.48
CA VAL A 11 -23.50 -50.98 5.66
C VAL A 11 -23.26 -50.22 4.35
N LEU A 12 -23.12 -50.94 3.24
CA LEU A 12 -22.88 -50.34 1.94
C LEU A 12 -24.08 -49.56 1.43
N ALA A 13 -25.28 -50.11 1.57
CA ALA A 13 -26.55 -49.45 1.21
C ALA A 13 -26.69 -48.15 2.00
N PHE A 14 -26.45 -48.18 3.32
CA PHE A 14 -26.46 -46.95 4.09
C PHE A 14 -25.45 -45.94 3.55
N TRP A 15 -24.21 -46.33 3.28
CA TRP A 15 -23.17 -45.36 2.94
C TRP A 15 -23.24 -44.82 1.51
N PHE A 16 -23.69 -45.63 0.54
CA PHE A 16 -23.60 -45.33 -0.89
C PHE A 16 -24.93 -45.12 -1.60
N ASP A 17 -26.05 -45.64 -1.09
CA ASP A 17 -27.34 -45.45 -1.76
C ASP A 17 -27.76 -43.97 -1.72
N GLY A 18 -28.50 -43.54 -2.74
CA GLY A 18 -28.96 -42.17 -2.90
C GLY A 18 -28.14 -41.37 -3.91
N ASP A 19 -28.35 -40.05 -3.90
CA ASP A 19 -27.63 -39.14 -4.77
C ASP A 19 -26.19 -38.92 -4.28
N ILE A 20 -25.22 -38.99 -5.20
CA ILE A 20 -23.79 -38.95 -4.85
C ILE A 20 -23.36 -37.57 -4.34
N ASP A 21 -23.95 -36.48 -4.85
CA ASP A 21 -23.63 -35.13 -4.44
C ASP A 21 -24.27 -34.79 -3.08
N ASP A 22 -25.47 -35.33 -2.81
CA ASP A 22 -26.13 -35.27 -1.51
C ASP A 22 -25.34 -36.05 -0.44
N ASN A 23 -24.97 -37.30 -0.74
CA ASN A 23 -24.10 -38.12 0.11
C ASN A 23 -22.78 -37.41 0.37
N TYR A 24 -22.17 -36.77 -0.63
CA TYR A 24 -20.95 -36.00 -0.46
C TYR A 24 -21.15 -34.83 0.53
N LYS A 25 -22.21 -34.04 0.39
CA LYS A 25 -22.47 -32.81 1.17
C LYS A 25 -23.06 -33.04 2.56
N HIS A 26 -23.62 -34.20 2.85
CA HIS A 26 -24.36 -34.43 4.09
C HIS A 26 -23.89 -35.65 4.88
N LYS A 27 -23.19 -36.58 4.22
CA LYS A 27 -22.77 -37.85 4.82
C LYS A 27 -21.26 -38.04 4.85
N TRP A 28 -20.61 -37.93 3.70
CA TRP A 28 -19.17 -38.18 3.57
C TRP A 28 -18.34 -36.98 4.00
N PHE A 29 -18.74 -35.77 3.57
CA PHE A 29 -18.00 -34.53 3.82
C PHE A 29 -18.96 -33.35 4.00
N PRO A 30 -19.61 -33.20 5.17
CA PRO A 30 -20.57 -32.13 5.42
C PRO A 30 -19.93 -30.73 5.47
N ALA A 31 -19.67 -30.16 4.30
CA ALA A 31 -19.10 -28.83 4.14
C ALA A 31 -20.15 -27.76 4.44
N GLY A 32 -19.83 -26.81 5.33
CA GLY A 32 -20.69 -25.67 5.64
C GLY A 32 -21.62 -25.82 6.85
N ASP A 33 -21.48 -26.88 7.65
CA ASP A 33 -22.23 -27.04 8.91
C ASP A 33 -21.68 -26.15 10.04
N LYS A 34 -22.01 -24.85 9.97
CA LYS A 34 -21.57 -23.81 10.93
C LYS A 34 -21.93 -24.10 12.39
N THR A 35 -22.91 -24.99 12.63
CA THR A 35 -23.42 -25.31 13.97
C THR A 35 -22.99 -26.69 14.47
N GLY A 36 -22.38 -27.51 13.61
CA GLY A 36 -22.11 -28.93 13.86
C GLY A 36 -23.38 -29.79 13.97
N ALA A 37 -24.56 -29.28 13.58
CA ALA A 37 -25.83 -29.98 13.74
C ALA A 37 -26.01 -31.14 12.75
N ILE A 38 -25.54 -30.98 11.51
CA ILE A 38 -25.52 -32.04 10.50
C ILE A 38 -24.54 -33.13 10.93
N GLN A 39 -23.35 -32.74 11.40
CA GLN A 39 -22.34 -33.66 11.89
C GLN A 39 -22.82 -34.44 13.12
N ARG A 40 -23.40 -33.76 14.12
CA ARG A 40 -23.98 -34.43 15.30
C ARG A 40 -25.10 -35.40 14.92
N LYS A 41 -25.99 -34.99 14.02
CA LYS A 41 -27.09 -35.84 13.56
C LYS A 41 -26.58 -37.12 12.89
N ILE A 42 -25.59 -37.02 12.00
CA ILE A 42 -25.05 -38.21 11.33
C ILE A 42 -24.23 -39.08 12.30
N ASP A 43 -23.49 -38.49 13.24
CA ASP A 43 -22.78 -39.23 14.28
C ASP A 43 -23.77 -40.02 15.16
N ASP A 44 -24.86 -39.39 15.61
CA ASP A 44 -25.91 -40.01 16.41
C ASP A 44 -26.63 -41.13 15.63
N ASP A 45 -26.94 -40.90 14.35
CA ASP A 45 -27.58 -41.90 13.50
C ASP A 45 -26.67 -43.12 13.24
N ILE A 46 -25.38 -42.89 13.01
CA ILE A 46 -24.39 -43.98 12.83
C ILE A 46 -24.17 -44.73 14.14
N ALA A 47 -23.97 -44.02 15.26
CA ALA A 47 -23.78 -44.64 16.57
C ALA A 47 -24.98 -45.49 16.98
N ARG A 48 -26.20 -44.98 16.76
CA ARG A 48 -27.45 -45.68 17.06
C ARG A 48 -27.68 -46.90 16.17
N THR A 49 -27.39 -46.80 14.87
CA THR A 49 -27.74 -47.83 13.88
C THR A 49 -26.65 -48.89 13.73
N PHE A 50 -25.38 -48.48 13.79
CA PHE A 50 -24.22 -49.34 13.48
C PHE A 50 -23.27 -49.53 14.65
N GLY A 51 -23.49 -48.91 15.82
CA GLY A 51 -22.58 -49.03 16.97
C GLY A 51 -22.27 -50.47 17.38
N ALA A 52 -23.27 -51.37 17.38
CA ALA A 52 -23.07 -52.80 17.65
C ALA A 52 -22.29 -53.53 16.54
N THR A 53 -22.45 -53.09 15.29
CA THR A 53 -21.75 -53.63 14.13
C THR A 53 -20.28 -53.18 14.13
N VAL A 54 -20.01 -51.92 14.49
CA VAL A 54 -18.65 -51.39 14.69
C VAL A 54 -17.96 -52.14 15.82
N ALA A 55 -18.60 -52.34 16.96
CA ALA A 55 -18.03 -53.11 18.07
C ALA A 55 -17.71 -54.57 17.67
N ALA A 56 -18.56 -55.20 16.85
CA ALA A 56 -18.32 -56.54 16.31
C ALA A 56 -17.17 -56.58 15.27
N ALA A 57 -16.98 -55.51 14.51
CA ALA A 57 -15.82 -55.37 13.62
C ALA A 57 -14.52 -55.20 14.42
N GLU A 58 -14.52 -54.32 15.43
CA GLU A 58 -13.37 -54.06 16.30
C GLU A 58 -12.92 -55.28 17.11
N SER A 59 -13.86 -56.13 17.54
CA SER A 59 -13.55 -57.38 18.25
C SER A 59 -13.10 -58.53 17.33
N GLY A 60 -13.16 -58.34 16.00
CA GLY A 60 -12.85 -59.37 15.02
C GLY A 60 -13.96 -60.39 14.77
N ALA A 61 -15.15 -60.22 15.36
CA ALA A 61 -16.30 -61.10 15.12
C ALA A 61 -16.80 -61.07 13.66
N LEU A 62 -16.50 -59.98 12.93
CA LEU A 62 -16.78 -59.84 11.49
C LEU A 62 -15.60 -60.18 10.57
N SER A 63 -14.53 -60.81 11.09
CA SER A 63 -13.31 -61.14 10.32
C SER A 63 -13.58 -61.93 9.04
N ARG A 64 -14.62 -62.78 9.01
CA ARG A 64 -15.04 -63.53 7.81
C ARG A 64 -15.37 -62.63 6.61
N TRP A 65 -15.84 -61.39 6.83
CA TRP A 65 -16.16 -60.46 5.73
C TRP A 65 -14.93 -60.07 4.90
N ARG A 66 -13.74 -60.13 5.51
CA ARG A 66 -12.46 -59.89 4.82
C ARG A 66 -12.24 -60.84 3.64
N ASP A 67 -12.74 -62.07 3.72
CA ASP A 67 -12.47 -63.14 2.77
C ASP A 67 -13.69 -63.65 2.01
N ASP A 68 -14.89 -63.13 2.31
CA ASP A 68 -16.15 -63.60 1.74
C ASP A 68 -16.38 -63.07 0.32
N SER A 69 -16.36 -61.75 0.13
CA SER A 69 -16.57 -61.12 -1.18
C SER A 69 -15.93 -59.71 -1.24
N PRO A 70 -15.71 -59.13 -2.44
CA PRO A 70 -15.20 -57.76 -2.57
C PRO A 70 -16.04 -56.73 -1.80
N ARG A 71 -17.37 -56.85 -1.87
CA ARG A 71 -18.31 -55.96 -1.19
C ARG A 71 -18.28 -56.16 0.34
N ALA A 72 -18.24 -57.41 0.82
CA ALA A 72 -18.12 -57.68 2.25
C ALA A 72 -16.82 -57.12 2.84
N ALA A 73 -15.70 -57.25 2.11
CA ALA A 73 -14.42 -56.69 2.54
C ALA A 73 -14.43 -55.16 2.53
N CYS A 74 -15.05 -54.53 1.51
CA CYS A 74 -15.26 -53.08 1.47
C CYS A 74 -16.09 -52.59 2.67
N ALA A 75 -17.20 -53.26 2.99
CA ALA A 75 -18.03 -52.94 4.14
C ALA A 75 -17.24 -53.02 5.46
N LEU A 76 -16.42 -54.07 5.64
CA LEU A 76 -15.57 -54.22 6.81
C LEU A 76 -14.52 -53.10 6.91
N ALA A 77 -13.87 -52.74 5.80
CA ALA A 77 -12.90 -51.63 5.77
C ALA A 77 -13.58 -50.31 6.17
N MET A 78 -14.78 -50.03 5.66
CA MET A 78 -15.51 -48.81 5.97
C MET A 78 -16.00 -48.73 7.42
N LEU A 79 -16.44 -49.86 8.00
CA LEU A 79 -16.80 -49.90 9.41
C LEU A 79 -15.62 -49.46 10.29
N LEU A 80 -14.43 -49.96 9.97
CA LEU A 80 -13.20 -49.75 10.74
C LEU A 80 -12.52 -48.40 10.45
N ASP A 81 -12.71 -47.85 9.25
CA ASP A 81 -12.08 -46.60 8.80
C ASP A 81 -12.98 -45.37 8.95
N GLN A 82 -14.23 -45.44 8.50
CA GLN A 82 -15.15 -44.30 8.46
C GLN A 82 -16.12 -44.30 9.64
N PHE A 83 -16.77 -45.43 9.94
CA PHE A 83 -17.83 -45.46 10.97
C PHE A 83 -17.26 -45.34 12.39
N THR A 84 -16.09 -45.91 12.66
CA THR A 84 -15.36 -45.71 13.93
C THR A 84 -15.11 -44.23 14.24
N ARG A 85 -14.85 -43.40 13.23
CA ARG A 85 -14.62 -41.96 13.39
C ARG A 85 -15.88 -41.20 13.79
N HIS A 86 -17.05 -41.69 13.39
CA HIS A 86 -18.36 -41.17 13.83
C HIS A 86 -18.71 -41.69 15.23
N VAL A 87 -18.60 -43.00 15.47
CA VAL A 87 -18.96 -43.64 16.74
C VAL A 87 -18.09 -43.15 17.91
N HIS A 88 -16.78 -43.01 17.69
CA HIS A 88 -15.83 -42.64 18.74
C HIS A 88 -15.44 -41.16 18.72
N ARG A 89 -16.17 -40.29 17.99
CA ARG A 89 -15.79 -38.88 17.81
C ARG A 89 -15.53 -38.14 19.12
N ASN A 90 -16.34 -38.42 20.14
CA ASN A 90 -16.26 -37.79 21.46
C ASN A 90 -15.73 -38.76 22.54
N ALA A 91 -15.13 -39.88 22.15
CA ALA A 91 -14.58 -40.85 23.11
C ALA A 91 -13.26 -40.33 23.72
N PRO A 92 -13.04 -40.46 25.03
CA PRO A 92 -11.82 -40.00 25.69
C PRO A 92 -10.56 -40.76 25.25
N ASP A 93 -10.72 -41.98 24.75
CA ASP A 93 -9.69 -42.88 24.21
C ASP A 93 -9.73 -42.98 22.68
N ARG A 94 -10.34 -42.00 22.00
CA ARG A 94 -10.56 -41.97 20.54
C ARG A 94 -9.31 -42.36 19.73
N ASP A 95 -8.19 -41.69 19.95
CA ASP A 95 -7.01 -41.88 19.09
C ASP A 95 -6.44 -43.30 19.19
N ALA A 96 -6.52 -43.92 20.38
CA ALA A 96 -6.10 -45.31 20.58
C ALA A 96 -7.04 -46.29 19.86
N ARG A 97 -8.36 -46.06 19.91
CA ARG A 97 -9.35 -46.87 19.20
C ARG A 97 -9.23 -46.76 17.69
N LEU A 98 -9.10 -45.53 17.17
CA LEU A 98 -8.91 -45.28 15.75
C LEU A 98 -7.60 -45.93 15.25
N ALA A 99 -6.50 -45.83 16.00
CA ALA A 99 -5.25 -46.47 15.61
C ALA A 99 -5.37 -48.01 15.52
N ALA A 100 -6.13 -48.63 16.42
CA ALA A 100 -6.38 -50.08 16.37
C ALA A 100 -7.27 -50.47 15.18
N ALA A 101 -8.34 -49.71 14.91
CA ALA A 101 -9.23 -49.96 13.79
C ALA A 101 -8.57 -49.70 12.43
N ASP A 102 -7.82 -48.60 12.30
CA ASP A 102 -7.06 -48.23 11.09
C ASP A 102 -6.09 -49.35 10.67
N ALA A 103 -5.43 -50.00 11.64
CA ALA A 103 -4.53 -51.12 11.35
C ALA A 103 -5.25 -52.31 10.69
N ILE A 104 -6.48 -52.61 11.14
CA ILE A 104 -7.29 -53.70 10.58
C ILE A 104 -7.85 -53.29 9.21
N ALA A 105 -8.31 -52.05 9.06
CA ALA A 105 -8.83 -51.51 7.79
C ALA A 105 -7.77 -51.52 6.68
N VAL A 106 -6.51 -51.17 7.01
CA VAL A 106 -5.38 -51.21 6.07
C VAL A 106 -5.12 -52.65 5.60
N ASP A 107 -5.07 -53.63 6.50
CA ASP A 107 -4.87 -55.04 6.11
C ASP A 107 -6.01 -55.55 5.22
N VAL A 108 -7.26 -55.14 5.46
CA VAL A 108 -8.39 -55.46 4.58
C VAL A 108 -8.18 -54.85 3.18
N ALA A 109 -7.81 -53.56 3.12
CA ALA A 109 -7.59 -52.85 1.87
C ALA A 109 -6.41 -53.43 1.05
N GLU A 110 -5.29 -53.77 1.70
CA GLU A 110 -4.14 -54.41 1.05
C GLU A 110 -4.53 -55.74 0.40
N ARG A 111 -5.21 -56.63 1.15
CA ARG A 111 -5.68 -57.92 0.62
C ARG A 111 -6.63 -57.76 -0.55
N CYS A 112 -7.53 -56.77 -0.50
CA CYS A 112 -8.43 -56.51 -1.62
C CYS A 112 -7.66 -56.10 -2.87
N VAL A 113 -6.64 -55.25 -2.73
CA VAL A 113 -5.79 -54.81 -3.85
C VAL A 113 -4.93 -55.97 -4.40
N GLU A 114 -4.40 -56.81 -3.52
CA GLU A 114 -3.62 -58.01 -3.90
C GLU A 114 -4.47 -59.01 -4.69
N ARG A 115 -5.74 -59.20 -4.30
CA ARG A 115 -6.71 -60.07 -5.00
C ARG A 115 -7.32 -59.42 -6.24
N GLY A 116 -7.05 -58.14 -6.49
CA GLY A 116 -7.69 -57.35 -7.55
C GLY A 116 -9.19 -57.12 -7.33
N TRP A 117 -9.67 -57.31 -6.10
CA TRP A 117 -11.08 -57.13 -5.74
C TRP A 117 -11.51 -55.67 -5.77
N ASP A 118 -10.56 -54.74 -5.56
CA ASP A 118 -10.81 -53.30 -5.65
C ASP A 118 -11.34 -52.88 -7.03
N ALA A 119 -10.90 -53.56 -8.10
CA ALA A 119 -11.35 -53.27 -9.46
C ALA A 119 -12.82 -53.65 -9.71
N ALA A 120 -13.33 -54.67 -8.99
CA ALA A 120 -14.69 -55.17 -9.13
C ALA A 120 -15.75 -54.33 -8.39
N LEU A 121 -15.32 -53.43 -7.51
CA LEU A 121 -16.19 -52.52 -6.77
C LEU A 121 -16.70 -51.38 -7.66
N THR A 122 -17.75 -50.69 -7.25
CA THR A 122 -18.16 -49.41 -7.87
C THR A 122 -17.10 -48.32 -7.62
N THR A 123 -17.17 -47.21 -8.35
CA THR A 123 -16.17 -46.13 -8.21
C THR A 123 -16.14 -45.52 -6.80
N PRO A 124 -17.27 -45.20 -6.14
CA PRO A 124 -17.27 -44.76 -4.75
C PRO A 124 -16.72 -45.82 -3.79
N GLU A 125 -17.15 -47.08 -3.93
CA GLU A 125 -16.66 -48.18 -3.07
C GLU A 125 -15.14 -48.39 -3.19
N GLN A 126 -14.58 -48.35 -4.40
CA GLN A 126 -13.14 -48.45 -4.61
C GLN A 126 -12.39 -47.29 -3.95
N VAL A 127 -12.93 -46.07 -4.04
CA VAL A 127 -12.35 -44.88 -3.41
C VAL A 127 -12.30 -45.05 -1.89
N PHE A 128 -13.41 -45.41 -1.27
CA PHE A 128 -13.45 -45.59 0.20
C PHE A 128 -12.67 -46.81 0.68
N LEU A 129 -12.59 -47.90 -0.10
CA LEU A 129 -11.72 -49.03 0.20
C LEU A 129 -10.24 -48.63 0.28
N LEU A 130 -9.80 -47.65 -0.52
CA LEU A 130 -8.40 -47.19 -0.58
C LEU A 130 -8.08 -46.07 0.42
N MET A 131 -9.07 -45.49 1.12
CA MET A 131 -8.86 -44.46 2.14
C MET A 131 -7.89 -44.85 3.27
N PRO A 132 -7.95 -46.09 3.81
CA PRO A 132 -7.08 -46.52 4.91
C PRO A 132 -5.58 -46.29 4.67
N PHE A 133 -5.12 -46.28 3.42
CA PHE A 133 -3.72 -46.06 3.06
C PHE A 133 -3.19 -44.66 3.38
N ARG A 134 -4.07 -43.72 3.76
CA ARG A 134 -3.72 -42.32 4.03
C ARG A 134 -3.59 -41.99 5.51
N HIS A 135 -4.03 -42.86 6.41
CA HIS A 135 -4.19 -42.50 7.81
C HIS A 135 -2.95 -42.81 8.66
N GLY A 136 -2.67 -41.92 9.61
CA GLY A 136 -1.75 -42.12 10.74
C GLY A 136 -0.44 -42.87 10.42
N LYS A 137 -0.14 -43.89 11.23
CA LYS A 137 1.09 -44.70 11.15
C LYS A 137 1.09 -45.74 10.03
N SER A 138 -0.07 -45.98 9.39
CA SER A 138 -0.17 -46.93 8.28
C SER A 138 0.13 -46.29 6.92
N ARG A 139 0.23 -44.96 6.86
CA ARG A 139 0.63 -44.20 5.67
C ARG A 139 2.07 -44.54 5.25
N THR A 140 2.25 -45.18 4.10
CA THR A 140 3.56 -45.50 3.51
C THR A 140 3.62 -45.15 2.02
N ILE A 141 4.79 -44.76 1.53
CA ILE A 141 5.03 -44.44 0.10
C ILE A 141 4.53 -45.57 -0.83
N PRO A 142 4.82 -46.87 -0.60
CA PRO A 142 4.30 -47.94 -1.44
C PRO A 142 2.78 -47.97 -1.52
N ARG A 143 2.09 -47.87 -0.39
CA ARG A 143 0.61 -47.90 -0.32
C ARG A 143 -0.01 -46.73 -1.09
N LEU A 144 0.55 -45.54 -0.93
CA LEU A 144 0.07 -44.34 -1.61
C LEU A 144 0.27 -44.41 -3.13
N ARG A 145 1.41 -44.95 -3.59
CA ARG A 145 1.66 -45.20 -5.01
C ARG A 145 0.69 -46.23 -5.59
N VAL A 146 0.39 -47.28 -4.84
CA VAL A 146 -0.61 -48.28 -5.23
C VAL A 146 -2.00 -47.64 -5.35
N ALA A 147 -2.43 -46.86 -4.35
CA ALA A 147 -3.71 -46.14 -4.43
C ALA A 147 -3.76 -45.21 -5.65
N LEU A 148 -2.70 -44.42 -5.91
CA LEU A 148 -2.64 -43.54 -7.07
C LEU A 148 -2.76 -44.31 -8.39
N ALA A 149 -2.04 -45.42 -8.53
CA ALA A 149 -2.12 -46.24 -9.74
C ALA A 149 -3.53 -46.79 -9.99
N ARG A 150 -4.22 -47.24 -8.92
CA ARG A 150 -5.60 -47.72 -9.01
C ARG A 150 -6.58 -46.61 -9.40
N LEU A 151 -6.41 -45.42 -8.82
CA LEU A 151 -7.24 -44.25 -9.15
C LEU A 151 -7.03 -43.77 -10.58
N ASP A 152 -5.77 -43.74 -11.06
CA ASP A 152 -5.44 -43.31 -12.41
C ASP A 152 -6.03 -44.26 -13.45
N ALA A 153 -5.98 -45.57 -13.19
CA ALA A 153 -6.65 -46.57 -14.02
C ALA A 153 -8.18 -46.38 -14.05
N ARG A 154 -8.79 -45.99 -12.92
CA ARG A 154 -10.23 -45.77 -12.82
C ARG A 154 -10.68 -44.47 -13.51
N ILE A 155 -9.89 -43.40 -13.40
CA ILE A 155 -10.14 -42.11 -14.07
C ILE A 155 -10.19 -42.28 -15.59
N ALA A 156 -9.30 -43.09 -16.14
CA ALA A 156 -9.25 -43.35 -17.59
C ALA A 156 -10.54 -44.02 -18.12
N THR A 157 -11.32 -44.69 -17.27
CA THR A 157 -12.45 -45.52 -17.68
C THR A 157 -13.82 -45.02 -17.20
N HIS A 158 -13.88 -44.07 -16.25
CA HIS A 158 -15.13 -43.66 -15.58
C HIS A 158 -15.32 -42.13 -15.48
N ALA A 159 -15.52 -41.48 -16.64
CA ALA A 159 -15.65 -40.02 -16.74
C ALA A 159 -16.81 -39.43 -15.90
N GLN A 160 -17.90 -40.18 -15.69
CA GLN A 160 -19.06 -39.73 -14.90
C GLN A 160 -18.75 -39.46 -13.42
N HIS A 161 -17.63 -39.97 -12.88
CA HIS A 161 -17.17 -39.72 -11.51
C HIS A 161 -15.87 -38.92 -11.45
N ALA A 162 -15.52 -38.19 -12.52
CA ALA A 162 -14.25 -37.47 -12.64
C ALA A 162 -14.01 -36.50 -11.46
N SER A 163 -15.04 -35.83 -10.95
CA SER A 163 -14.94 -34.90 -9.82
C SER A 163 -14.50 -35.61 -8.53
N LEU A 164 -15.16 -36.73 -8.17
CA LEU A 164 -14.82 -37.52 -6.98
C LEU A 164 -13.41 -38.11 -7.09
N LEU A 165 -13.11 -38.73 -8.25
CA LEU A 165 -11.81 -39.36 -8.49
C LEU A 165 -10.66 -38.34 -8.52
N ALA A 166 -10.85 -37.16 -9.12
CA ALA A 166 -9.83 -36.12 -9.15
C ALA A 166 -9.52 -35.57 -7.76
N LYS A 167 -10.55 -35.31 -6.94
CA LYS A 167 -10.38 -34.89 -5.55
C LYS A 167 -9.63 -35.95 -4.75
N PHE A 168 -10.05 -37.20 -4.87
CA PHE A 168 -9.43 -38.30 -4.14
C PHE A 168 -7.97 -38.50 -4.57
N ARG A 169 -7.69 -38.53 -5.88
CA ARG A 169 -6.34 -38.60 -6.43
C ARG A 169 -5.46 -37.46 -5.90
N LYS A 170 -5.97 -36.22 -5.88
CA LYS A 170 -5.25 -35.04 -5.36
C LYS A 170 -4.82 -35.25 -3.91
N THR A 171 -5.73 -35.70 -3.05
CA THR A 171 -5.41 -35.97 -1.63
C THR A 171 -4.39 -37.09 -1.47
N THR A 172 -4.49 -38.21 -2.22
CA THR A 172 -3.46 -39.28 -2.16
C THR A 172 -2.10 -38.76 -2.65
N LEU A 173 -2.08 -37.99 -3.73
CA LEU A 173 -0.85 -37.46 -4.32
C LEU A 173 -0.13 -36.54 -3.34
N ARG A 174 -0.89 -35.71 -2.63
CA ARG A 174 -0.36 -34.85 -1.58
C ARG A 174 0.21 -35.65 -0.42
N CYS A 175 -0.52 -36.67 0.08
CA CYS A 175 0.01 -37.57 1.10
C CYS A 175 1.34 -38.23 0.70
N LEU A 176 1.49 -38.60 -0.59
CA LEU A 176 2.72 -39.21 -1.11
C LEU A 176 3.86 -38.20 -1.15
N GLN A 177 3.55 -37.01 -1.65
CA GLN A 177 4.46 -35.88 -1.76
C GLN A 177 5.01 -35.42 -0.40
N ASP A 178 4.14 -35.34 0.62
CA ASP A 178 4.51 -35.04 2.01
C ASP A 178 5.50 -36.07 2.56
N MET A 179 5.33 -37.35 2.24
CA MET A 179 6.23 -38.42 2.67
C MET A 179 7.56 -38.44 1.92
N GLU A 180 7.60 -37.96 0.68
CA GLU A 180 8.80 -37.91 -0.16
C GLU A 180 9.73 -36.73 0.17
N GLY A 181 9.38 -35.89 1.16
CA GLY A 181 10.20 -34.75 1.58
C GLY A 181 10.32 -33.65 0.51
N LYS A 182 9.48 -33.71 -0.53
CA LYS A 182 9.33 -32.62 -1.49
C LYS A 182 8.51 -31.53 -0.82
N GLN A 183 9.08 -30.35 -0.64
CA GLN A 183 8.29 -29.16 -0.31
C GLN A 183 7.33 -28.92 -1.47
N HIS A 184 6.03 -28.89 -1.19
CA HIS A 184 5.02 -28.58 -2.18
C HIS A 184 4.29 -27.29 -1.85
N ALA A 185 3.99 -26.56 -2.92
CA ALA A 185 2.95 -25.55 -2.99
C ALA A 185 1.61 -26.19 -2.59
N ASP A 186 1.08 -25.75 -1.45
CA ASP A 186 -0.11 -26.32 -0.82
C ASP A 186 -1.36 -26.21 -1.72
N GLY A 187 -2.07 -27.33 -1.86
CA GLY A 187 -3.34 -27.45 -2.56
C GLY A 187 -4.28 -28.40 -1.82
N ASP A 188 -5.34 -27.84 -1.25
CA ASP A 188 -6.54 -28.40 -0.62
C ASP A 188 -6.37 -29.40 0.54
N GLU A 189 -6.28 -28.90 1.79
CA GLU A 189 -6.95 -29.45 2.99
C GLU A 189 -7.25 -28.27 3.90
N ILE A 190 -8.47 -27.72 3.84
CA ILE A 190 -8.91 -26.62 4.71
C ILE A 190 -9.79 -27.13 5.87
N LEU A 191 -10.23 -28.40 5.90
CA LEU A 191 -11.41 -28.77 6.70
C LEU A 191 -11.22 -29.79 7.84
N GLU A 192 -10.01 -30.26 8.16
CA GLU A 192 -9.81 -31.20 9.28
C GLU A 192 -8.83 -30.73 10.37
N ARG A 193 -8.58 -29.42 10.48
CA ARG A 193 -7.83 -28.91 11.63
C ARG A 193 -8.81 -28.40 12.68
N SER A 194 -8.70 -28.97 13.89
CA SER A 194 -9.44 -28.53 15.08
C SER A 194 -9.41 -27.01 15.20
N GLU A 195 -10.58 -26.42 15.44
CA GLU A 195 -10.75 -24.98 15.65
C GLU A 195 -9.64 -24.40 16.53
N PHE A 196 -8.97 -23.37 16.00
CA PHE A 196 -8.08 -22.53 16.80
C PHE A 196 -8.90 -21.83 17.88
N THR A 197 -8.73 -22.26 19.12
CA THR A 197 -9.14 -21.54 20.32
C THR A 197 -7.86 -21.20 21.07
N PRO A 198 -7.36 -19.94 20.99
CA PRO A 198 -6.13 -19.58 21.70
C PRO A 198 -6.37 -19.71 23.20
N ASP A 199 -5.69 -20.68 23.82
CA ASP A 199 -5.55 -20.73 25.27
C ASP A 199 -4.32 -19.91 25.71
N ALA A 200 -4.27 -19.58 27.01
CA ALA A 200 -3.18 -18.75 27.55
C ALA A 200 -1.78 -19.36 27.36
N ALA A 201 -1.67 -20.67 27.15
CA ALA A 201 -0.41 -21.38 26.90
C ALA A 201 0.07 -21.16 25.46
N THR A 202 -0.83 -21.25 24.48
CA THR A 202 -0.53 -20.97 23.06
C THR A 202 -0.10 -19.51 22.85
N ASP A 203 -0.74 -18.59 23.57
CA ASP A 203 -0.46 -17.15 23.59
C ASP A 203 0.96 -16.81 24.08
N ALA A 204 1.51 -17.58 25.01
CA ALA A 204 2.89 -17.43 25.49
C ALA A 204 3.91 -18.00 24.50
N MET A 205 3.57 -19.10 23.80
CA MET A 205 4.45 -19.70 22.80
C MET A 205 4.56 -18.85 21.53
N MET A 206 3.49 -18.17 21.12
CA MET A 206 3.47 -17.27 19.96
C MET A 206 4.55 -16.18 20.02
N ALA A 207 4.82 -15.63 21.20
CA ALA A 207 5.81 -14.57 21.40
C ALA A 207 7.25 -14.97 21.02
N SER A 208 7.55 -16.28 20.99
CA SER A 208 8.85 -16.81 20.59
C SER A 208 9.04 -16.94 19.08
N HIS A 209 7.99 -16.73 18.28
CA HIS A 209 8.06 -16.91 16.83
C HIS A 209 8.66 -15.68 16.13
N ALA A 210 9.56 -15.88 15.16
CA ALA A 210 10.26 -14.79 14.46
C ALA A 210 9.31 -13.79 13.78
N LEU A 211 8.23 -14.30 13.17
CA LEU A 211 7.16 -13.48 12.59
C LEU A 211 6.50 -12.57 13.63
N TYR A 212 6.11 -13.14 14.79
CA TYR A 212 5.49 -12.39 15.88
C TYR A 212 6.42 -11.29 16.40
N ALA A 213 7.68 -11.64 16.70
CA ALA A 213 8.67 -10.69 17.21
C ALA A 213 8.88 -9.50 16.26
N THR A 214 8.83 -9.74 14.95
CA THR A 214 9.01 -8.69 13.94
C THR A 214 7.81 -7.75 13.89
N VAL A 215 6.58 -8.30 13.91
CA VAL A 215 5.36 -7.49 13.94
C VAL A 215 5.27 -6.72 15.26
N ASP A 216 5.58 -7.35 16.41
CA ASP A 216 5.63 -6.68 17.72
C ASP A 216 6.62 -5.50 17.70
N ALA A 217 7.87 -5.72 17.26
CA ALA A 217 8.86 -4.66 17.17
C ALA A 217 8.41 -3.51 16.25
N PHE A 218 7.78 -3.83 15.13
CA PHE A 218 7.22 -2.85 14.22
C PHE A 218 6.12 -2.04 14.91
N VAL A 219 5.13 -2.67 15.54
CA VAL A 219 4.02 -1.97 16.21
C VAL A 219 4.52 -1.14 17.39
N ARG A 220 5.44 -1.65 18.21
CA ARG A 220 6.05 -0.89 19.33
C ARG A 220 6.70 0.40 18.86
N GLU A 221 7.46 0.35 17.77
CA GLU A 221 8.11 1.54 17.22
C GLU A 221 7.11 2.63 16.82
N ARG A 222 5.96 2.25 16.24
CA ARG A 222 4.92 3.20 15.82
C ARG A 222 3.97 3.60 16.96
N ALA A 223 3.94 2.82 18.03
CA ALA A 223 3.26 3.16 19.28
C ALA A 223 4.11 4.06 20.19
N GLY A 224 5.38 4.31 19.86
CA GLY A 224 6.32 5.06 20.72
C GLY A 224 6.75 4.30 21.98
N LEU A 225 6.64 2.96 21.96
CA LEU A 225 6.97 2.09 23.08
C LEU A 225 8.45 1.65 23.03
N PRO A 226 9.08 1.38 24.20
CA PRO A 226 10.41 0.77 24.24
C PRO A 226 10.42 -0.55 23.45
N ARG A 227 11.49 -0.77 22.69
CA ARG A 227 11.71 -2.04 21.98
C ARG A 227 11.89 -3.16 23.02
N GLY A 228 11.19 -4.29 22.84
CA GLY A 228 11.36 -5.48 23.68
C GLY A 228 12.74 -6.13 23.52
N ASP A 229 13.07 -7.11 24.37
CA ASP A 229 14.38 -7.83 24.37
C ASP A 229 14.61 -8.53 23.02
N ASP A 230 15.35 -7.85 22.13
CA ASP A 230 15.59 -8.21 20.74
C ASP A 230 16.77 -9.19 20.64
N ARG A 231 16.50 -10.49 20.85
CA ARG A 231 17.49 -11.56 20.65
C ARG A 231 17.37 -12.27 19.30
N SER A 232 16.39 -11.92 18.47
CA SER A 232 16.12 -12.60 17.19
C SER A 232 16.39 -11.77 15.94
N ARG A 233 16.80 -10.50 16.03
CA ARG A 233 17.22 -9.75 14.84
C ARG A 233 18.57 -10.25 14.31
N ASN A 234 18.55 -10.56 13.02
CA ASN A 234 19.75 -10.60 12.21
C ASN A 234 20.45 -9.21 12.29
N PRO A 235 21.74 -9.13 12.69
CA PRO A 235 22.48 -7.86 12.82
C PRO A 235 22.48 -6.96 11.57
N ARG A 236 22.09 -7.50 10.43
CA ARG A 236 22.08 -6.90 9.09
C ARG A 236 21.06 -5.77 8.86
N TRP A 237 20.07 -5.59 9.73
CA TRP A 237 18.98 -4.62 9.53
C TRP A 237 18.94 -3.51 10.59
N ARG A 238 20.11 -3.11 11.09
CA ARG A 238 20.23 -1.91 11.92
C ARG A 238 20.17 -0.68 11.00
N ARG A 239 19.14 0.16 11.13
CA ARG A 239 19.31 1.59 10.82
C ARG A 239 20.26 2.18 11.86
N PRO A 240 21.22 3.05 11.47
CA PRO A 240 21.88 3.88 12.45
C PRO A 240 20.83 4.73 13.18
N PRO A 241 20.98 4.99 14.49
CA PRO A 241 20.09 5.92 15.18
C PRO A 241 20.15 7.28 14.47
N PRO A 242 19.05 8.07 14.46
CA PRO A 242 19.12 9.44 13.97
C PRO A 242 20.24 10.16 14.72
N LYS A 243 21.17 10.77 13.98
CA LYS A 243 22.17 11.65 14.59
C LYS A 243 21.39 12.73 15.34
N ARG A 244 21.63 12.84 16.66
CA ARG A 244 21.29 14.07 17.39
C ARG A 244 22.00 15.22 16.67
N PRO A 245 21.37 16.41 16.56
CA PRO A 245 22.06 17.58 16.05
C PRO A 245 23.36 17.76 16.84
N GLU A 246 24.48 17.74 16.13
CA GLU A 246 25.80 18.04 16.67
C GLU A 246 25.83 19.55 16.92
N GLY A 247 25.56 19.98 18.15
CA GLY A 247 25.61 21.41 18.51
C GLY A 247 24.76 21.86 19.70
N GLU A 248 24.70 21.10 20.79
CA GLU A 248 24.38 21.65 22.11
C GLU A 248 25.40 21.05 23.10
N GLU A 249 26.46 21.82 23.34
CA GLU A 249 27.38 21.60 24.45
C GLU A 249 26.61 21.96 25.73
N GLU A 250 26.11 20.96 26.45
CA GLU A 250 25.74 21.16 27.85
C GLU A 250 27.03 21.23 28.67
N GLU A 251 27.34 22.43 29.17
CA GLU A 251 28.40 22.67 30.15
C GLU A 251 28.19 21.77 31.38
N GLU A 252 29.16 20.88 31.64
CA GLU A 252 29.31 20.19 32.92
C GLU A 252 29.73 21.21 33.98
N ASP A 253 28.77 21.76 34.71
CA ASP A 253 29.06 22.53 35.92
C ASP A 253 29.01 21.60 37.14
N ALA A 254 30.20 21.17 37.56
CA ALA A 254 30.42 20.41 38.78
C ALA A 254 30.45 21.35 39.99
N SER A 255 29.39 21.40 40.80
CA SER A 255 29.55 21.50 42.26
C SER A 255 28.26 21.28 43.07
N SER A 256 28.48 20.72 44.26
CA SER A 256 27.66 20.75 45.47
C SER A 256 26.73 19.56 45.74
N ASN A 257 27.20 18.81 46.72
CA ASN A 257 26.58 17.71 47.44
C ASN A 257 25.72 18.33 48.56
N ALA A 258 24.42 18.02 48.66
CA ALA A 258 23.63 18.30 49.86
C ALA A 258 22.40 17.38 49.99
N SER A 259 22.46 16.53 51.01
CA SER A 259 21.39 16.07 51.92
C SER A 259 20.08 15.54 51.33
N ALA A 260 19.86 14.25 51.61
CA ALA A 260 18.59 13.56 51.61
C ALA A 260 17.64 14.13 52.68
N GLU A 261 16.41 14.46 52.28
CA GLU A 261 15.22 14.45 53.14
C GLU A 261 13.99 14.02 52.31
N ASP A 262 13.12 13.25 52.97
CA ASP A 262 11.93 12.54 52.51
C ASP A 262 10.77 13.43 51.99
N GLU A 263 9.97 12.89 51.05
CA GLU A 263 8.49 13.00 50.88
C GLU A 263 8.05 12.81 49.39
N PRO A 264 6.83 12.31 49.10
CA PRO A 264 6.57 10.93 48.75
C PRO A 264 6.40 10.66 47.24
N SER A 265 6.58 9.40 46.89
CA SER A 265 6.42 8.82 45.56
C SER A 265 4.96 8.87 45.05
N THR A 266 4.59 9.92 44.33
CA THR A 266 3.57 9.80 43.29
C THR A 266 4.23 9.43 41.96
N SER A 267 4.62 8.16 41.84
CA SER A 267 4.92 7.57 40.53
C SER A 267 3.61 7.43 39.74
N ALA A 268 3.15 8.52 39.14
CA ALA A 268 2.26 8.41 37.99
C ALA A 268 3.07 7.72 36.90
N ARG A 269 2.98 6.39 36.85
CA ARG A 269 3.38 5.62 35.67
C ARG A 269 2.66 6.29 34.51
N ARG A 270 3.38 7.06 33.69
CA ARG A 270 2.88 7.48 32.38
C ARG A 270 2.57 6.17 31.65
N GLN A 271 1.30 5.82 31.57
CA GLN A 271 0.83 4.71 30.74
C GLN A 271 1.15 5.12 29.31
N HIS A 272 2.22 4.57 28.77
CA HIS A 272 2.51 4.68 27.36
C HIS A 272 1.49 3.78 26.64
N SER A 273 0.41 4.38 26.16
CA SER A 273 -0.51 3.76 25.21
C SER A 273 -0.19 4.28 23.81
N PRO A 274 -0.39 3.49 22.74
CA PRO A 274 -0.36 3.99 21.39
C PRO A 274 -1.34 5.16 21.27
N ALA A 275 -0.94 6.19 20.52
CA ALA A 275 -1.77 7.38 20.30
C ALA A 275 -3.05 7.12 19.48
N TRP A 276 -3.31 5.86 19.10
CA TRP A 276 -4.39 5.46 18.21
C TRP A 276 -5.29 4.40 18.88
N PRO A 277 -6.62 4.56 18.81
CA PRO A 277 -7.58 3.65 19.44
C PRO A 277 -7.70 2.31 18.70
N ALA A 278 -7.35 2.26 17.41
CA ALA A 278 -7.51 1.07 16.58
C ALA A 278 -6.42 0.96 15.49
N VAL A 279 -6.35 -0.23 14.89
CA VAL A 279 -5.61 -0.51 13.64
C VAL A 279 -6.51 -1.16 12.62
N GLY A 280 -6.36 -0.75 11.36
CA GLY A 280 -7.01 -1.39 10.23
C GLY A 280 -6.15 -2.51 9.64
N ILE A 281 -6.72 -3.65 9.28
CA ILE A 281 -6.05 -4.70 8.50
C ILE A 281 -6.85 -5.04 7.24
N SER A 282 -6.16 -5.07 6.09
CA SER A 282 -6.72 -5.60 4.84
C SER A 282 -6.75 -7.13 4.89
N LEU A 283 -7.93 -7.70 5.11
CA LEU A 283 -8.12 -9.14 5.32
C LEU A 283 -8.67 -9.80 4.06
N SER A 284 -7.83 -10.51 3.29
CA SER A 284 -8.25 -11.21 2.08
C SER A 284 -8.75 -12.63 2.34
N GLY A 285 -8.51 -13.17 3.53
CA GLY A 285 -8.76 -14.57 3.88
C GLY A 285 -7.60 -15.51 3.50
N GLY A 286 -6.58 -15.03 2.79
CA GLY A 286 -5.34 -15.78 2.52
C GLY A 286 -4.42 -15.83 3.74
N VAL A 287 -3.47 -16.79 3.73
CA VAL A 287 -2.60 -17.11 4.87
C VAL A 287 -1.88 -15.90 5.46
N ASP A 288 -1.39 -14.98 4.63
CA ASP A 288 -0.62 -13.85 5.12
C ASP A 288 -1.48 -12.88 5.92
N SER A 289 -2.66 -12.54 5.39
CA SER A 289 -3.59 -11.64 6.06
C SER A 289 -4.16 -12.24 7.34
N MET A 290 -4.42 -13.56 7.36
CA MET A 290 -4.95 -14.27 8.53
C MET A 290 -3.89 -14.38 9.64
N ALA A 291 -2.65 -14.72 9.29
CA ALA A 291 -1.54 -14.77 10.24
C ALA A 291 -1.29 -13.39 10.87
N LEU A 292 -1.28 -12.33 10.05
CA LEU A 292 -1.11 -10.97 10.53
C LEU A 292 -2.26 -10.54 11.45
N ALA A 293 -3.51 -10.89 11.12
CA ALA A 293 -4.68 -10.60 11.96
C ALA A 293 -4.58 -11.24 13.36
N VAL A 294 -4.13 -12.50 13.42
CA VAL A 294 -3.91 -13.21 14.69
C VAL A 294 -2.85 -12.50 15.54
N ILE A 295 -1.73 -12.11 14.93
CA ILE A 295 -0.65 -11.42 15.63
C ILE A 295 -1.14 -10.06 16.16
N LEU A 296 -1.80 -9.25 15.33
CA LEU A 296 -2.32 -7.94 15.75
C LEU A 296 -3.36 -8.09 16.86
N LYS A 297 -4.24 -9.09 16.81
CA LYS A 297 -5.22 -9.32 17.87
C LYS A 297 -4.55 -9.76 19.17
N ARG A 298 -3.46 -10.53 19.11
CA ARG A 298 -2.67 -10.84 20.31
C ARG A 298 -2.02 -9.60 20.90
N LEU A 299 -1.39 -8.76 20.08
CA LEU A 299 -0.78 -7.49 20.50
C LEU A 299 -1.81 -6.54 21.12
N SER A 300 -3.02 -6.51 20.58
CA SER A 300 -4.13 -5.69 21.09
C SER A 300 -4.51 -6.00 22.54
N ARG A 301 -4.26 -7.23 22.99
CA ARG A 301 -4.56 -7.71 24.35
C ARG A 301 -3.37 -7.58 25.30
N ASP A 302 -2.18 -7.27 24.79
CA ASP A 302 -0.99 -7.10 25.60
C ASP A 302 -1.06 -5.75 26.34
N ALA A 303 -1.05 -5.81 27.66
CA ALA A 303 -1.18 -4.64 28.53
C ALA A 303 -0.08 -3.58 28.33
N SER A 304 1.07 -3.96 27.75
CA SER A 304 2.13 -3.01 27.41
C SER A 304 1.76 -2.03 26.29
N TYR A 305 0.70 -2.34 25.53
CA TYR A 305 0.12 -1.44 24.54
C TYR A 305 -1.09 -0.67 25.06
N GLY A 306 -1.47 -0.78 26.34
CA GLY A 306 -2.64 -0.05 26.87
C GLY A 306 -3.98 -0.37 26.19
N GLY A 307 -4.03 -1.37 25.31
CA GLY A 307 -5.19 -1.76 24.51
C GLY A 307 -5.37 -0.94 23.23
N PHE A 308 -5.78 -1.63 22.15
CA PHE A 308 -6.28 -1.02 20.92
C PHE A 308 -7.25 -1.98 20.22
N ASP A 309 -8.11 -1.51 19.33
CA ASP A 309 -8.99 -2.37 18.55
C ASP A 309 -8.37 -2.80 17.22
N VAL A 310 -8.77 -3.97 16.72
CA VAL A 310 -8.38 -4.44 15.38
C VAL A 310 -9.62 -4.46 14.52
N VAL A 311 -9.57 -3.72 13.41
CA VAL A 311 -10.67 -3.61 12.43
C VAL A 311 -10.22 -4.27 11.13
N ALA A 312 -10.84 -5.38 10.78
CA ALA A 312 -10.64 -6.08 9.53
C ALA A 312 -11.48 -5.48 8.39
N MET A 313 -10.84 -5.19 7.28
CA MET A 313 -11.46 -4.73 6.04
C MET A 313 -11.38 -5.83 5.00
N HIS A 314 -12.51 -6.41 4.64
CA HIS A 314 -12.60 -7.44 3.60
C HIS A 314 -13.35 -6.90 2.38
N ILE A 315 -12.85 -7.23 1.18
CA ILE A 315 -13.49 -6.87 -0.08
C ILE A 315 -13.90 -8.14 -0.80
N ASP A 316 -15.21 -8.32 -0.96
CA ASP A 316 -15.79 -9.35 -1.81
C ASP A 316 -15.91 -8.79 -3.24
N TYR A 317 -15.15 -9.36 -4.17
CA TYR A 317 -15.14 -8.93 -5.57
C TYR A 317 -16.25 -9.58 -6.42
N ASP A 318 -17.05 -10.50 -5.86
CA ASP A 318 -18.14 -11.23 -6.54
C ASP A 318 -17.73 -11.88 -7.88
N ASN A 319 -16.45 -12.17 -8.07
CA ASN A 319 -15.89 -12.68 -9.32
C ASN A 319 -16.03 -14.20 -9.45
N ARG A 320 -16.33 -14.91 -8.35
CA ARG A 320 -16.45 -16.37 -8.30
C ARG A 320 -17.67 -16.77 -7.46
N PRO A 321 -18.38 -17.86 -7.79
CA PRO A 321 -19.53 -18.32 -7.01
C PRO A 321 -19.23 -18.54 -5.52
N GLU A 322 -18.01 -18.93 -5.18
CA GLU A 322 -17.56 -19.17 -3.81
C GLU A 322 -17.20 -17.90 -3.01
N SER A 323 -17.04 -16.74 -3.66
CA SER A 323 -16.54 -15.51 -3.02
C SER A 323 -17.42 -15.03 -1.85
N GLY A 324 -18.75 -15.11 -1.99
CA GLY A 324 -19.68 -14.80 -0.90
C GLY A 324 -19.54 -15.74 0.30
N VAL A 325 -19.27 -17.03 0.07
CA VAL A 325 -19.04 -18.01 1.13
C VAL A 325 -17.70 -17.75 1.84
N GLU A 326 -16.66 -17.38 1.09
CA GLU A 326 -15.37 -16.96 1.64
C GLU A 326 -15.53 -15.71 2.52
N ALA A 327 -16.28 -14.71 2.07
CA ALA A 327 -16.55 -13.48 2.83
C ALA A 327 -17.32 -13.77 4.13
N ASP A 328 -18.31 -14.65 4.10
CA ASP A 328 -19.06 -15.08 5.28
C ASP A 328 -18.19 -15.84 6.29
N PHE A 329 -17.26 -16.65 5.79
CA PHE A 329 -16.30 -17.34 6.65
C PHE A 329 -15.35 -16.36 7.35
N VAL A 330 -14.78 -15.40 6.60
CA VAL A 330 -13.88 -14.38 7.15
C VAL A 330 -14.61 -13.57 8.22
N ARG A 331 -15.85 -13.12 7.94
CA ARG A 331 -16.66 -12.39 8.92
C ARG A 331 -16.89 -13.20 10.19
N GLY A 332 -17.36 -14.45 10.04
CA GLY A 332 -17.61 -15.32 11.20
C GLY A 332 -16.34 -15.65 11.99
N TRP A 333 -15.19 -15.77 11.33
CA TRP A 333 -13.91 -15.95 12.01
C TRP A 333 -13.49 -14.70 12.80
N CYS A 334 -13.65 -13.51 12.20
CA CYS A 334 -13.41 -12.24 12.88
C CYS A 334 -14.28 -12.09 14.13
N ASP A 335 -15.58 -12.40 14.03
CA ASP A 335 -16.52 -12.34 15.15
C ASP A 335 -16.04 -13.21 16.33
N ARG A 336 -15.60 -14.44 16.06
CA ARG A 336 -15.05 -15.36 17.08
C ARG A 336 -13.74 -14.85 17.70
N MET A 337 -12.92 -14.16 16.92
CA MET A 337 -11.66 -13.58 17.39
C MET A 337 -11.87 -12.25 18.15
N GLY A 338 -13.09 -11.69 18.13
CA GLY A 338 -13.38 -10.35 18.64
C GLY A 338 -12.69 -9.28 17.81
N ILE A 339 -12.65 -9.46 16.50
CA ILE A 339 -12.15 -8.50 15.50
C ILE A 339 -13.39 -7.97 14.77
N GLU A 340 -13.56 -6.65 14.71
CA GLU A 340 -14.64 -6.08 13.91
C GLU A 340 -14.34 -6.29 12.42
N CYS A 341 -15.29 -6.79 11.64
CA CYS A 341 -15.11 -7.05 10.22
C CYS A 341 -16.05 -6.20 9.36
N VAL A 342 -15.49 -5.19 8.69
CA VAL A 342 -16.19 -4.40 7.70
C VAL A 342 -16.01 -5.06 6.34
N VAL A 343 -17.12 -5.45 5.70
CA VAL A 343 -17.13 -6.13 4.40
C VAL A 343 -17.72 -5.21 3.35
N ARG A 344 -16.97 -4.96 2.27
CA ARG A 344 -17.48 -4.28 1.07
C ARG A 344 -17.64 -5.29 -0.06
N LYS A 345 -18.87 -5.50 -0.51
CA LYS A 345 -19.16 -6.24 -1.74
C LYS A 345 -19.09 -5.29 -2.94
N ILE A 346 -18.36 -5.69 -3.98
CA ILE A 346 -18.24 -4.96 -5.24
C ILE A 346 -19.21 -5.55 -6.25
N ALA A 347 -20.13 -4.71 -6.75
CA ALA A 347 -21.03 -5.05 -7.85
C ALA A 347 -20.90 -4.04 -9.01
N GLU A 348 -20.16 -2.95 -8.81
CA GLU A 348 -19.96 -1.86 -9.77
C GLU A 348 -19.08 -2.28 -10.96
N VAL A 349 -18.17 -3.23 -10.73
CA VAL A 349 -17.28 -3.79 -11.76
C VAL A 349 -17.26 -5.30 -11.71
N THR A 350 -17.24 -5.94 -12.87
CA THR A 350 -17.20 -7.40 -12.98
C THR A 350 -16.10 -7.83 -13.92
N ARG A 351 -15.24 -8.75 -13.46
CA ARG A 351 -14.12 -9.25 -14.25
C ARG A 351 -14.62 -10.02 -15.47
N GLY A 352 -14.05 -9.71 -16.63
CA GLY A 352 -14.43 -10.34 -17.91
C GLY A 352 -15.61 -9.67 -18.63
N VAL A 353 -16.33 -8.78 -17.95
CA VAL A 353 -17.36 -7.92 -18.55
C VAL A 353 -16.80 -6.52 -18.77
N THR A 354 -16.26 -5.91 -17.71
CA THR A 354 -15.62 -4.59 -17.77
C THR A 354 -14.26 -4.69 -18.48
N PRO A 355 -13.90 -3.73 -19.37
CA PRO A 355 -12.58 -3.65 -19.96
C PRO A 355 -11.48 -3.72 -18.91
N ARG A 356 -10.39 -4.44 -19.19
CA ARG A 356 -9.39 -4.79 -18.18
C ARG A 356 -8.76 -3.59 -17.48
N GLU A 357 -8.31 -2.60 -18.25
CA GLU A 357 -7.67 -1.40 -17.70
C GLU A 357 -8.63 -0.64 -16.78
N GLN A 358 -9.89 -0.55 -17.18
CA GLN A 358 -10.96 0.06 -16.39
C GLN A 358 -11.24 -0.75 -15.11
N TYR A 359 -11.36 -2.07 -15.20
CA TYR A 359 -11.55 -2.94 -14.04
C TYR A 359 -10.41 -2.78 -13.02
N GLU A 360 -9.15 -2.80 -13.48
CA GLU A 360 -7.98 -2.66 -12.60
C GLU A 360 -7.94 -1.28 -11.93
N ALA A 361 -8.25 -0.20 -12.66
CA ALA A 361 -8.31 1.15 -12.10
C ALA A 361 -9.47 1.33 -11.11
N GLU A 362 -10.69 0.91 -11.47
CA GLU A 362 -11.89 1.09 -10.65
C GLU A 362 -11.85 0.21 -9.40
N SER A 363 -11.46 -1.07 -9.52
CA SER A 363 -11.31 -1.95 -8.35
C SER A 363 -10.23 -1.48 -7.38
N ARG A 364 -9.18 -0.83 -7.88
CA ARG A 364 -8.17 -0.16 -7.06
C ARG A 364 -8.76 1.07 -6.35
N ALA A 365 -9.42 1.97 -7.06
CA ALA A 365 -10.05 3.15 -6.48
C ALA A 365 -11.08 2.78 -5.41
N ILE A 366 -11.90 1.76 -5.67
CA ILE A 366 -12.86 1.18 -4.72
C ILE A 366 -12.16 0.70 -3.45
N ARG A 367 -11.07 -0.07 -3.59
CA ARG A 367 -10.33 -0.63 -2.45
C ARG A 367 -9.76 0.45 -1.55
N TYR A 368 -9.07 1.43 -2.12
CA TYR A 368 -8.44 2.48 -1.32
C TYR A 368 -9.45 3.51 -0.81
N GLY A 369 -10.52 3.80 -1.56
CA GLY A 369 -11.66 4.57 -1.07
C GLY A 369 -12.30 3.91 0.16
N PHE A 370 -12.52 2.60 0.10
CA PHE A 370 -13.01 1.82 1.25
C PHE A 370 -12.07 1.92 2.46
N TYR A 371 -10.76 1.81 2.26
CA TYR A 371 -9.80 2.00 3.35
C TYR A 371 -9.86 3.40 3.96
N LYS A 372 -10.00 4.45 3.16
CA LYS A 372 -10.16 5.83 3.65
C LYS A 372 -11.43 5.99 4.51
N ASP A 373 -12.54 5.42 4.07
CA ASP A 373 -13.83 5.52 4.78
C ASP A 373 -13.80 4.83 6.15
N VAL A 374 -13.22 3.63 6.20
CA VAL A 374 -13.07 2.88 7.46
C VAL A 374 -12.02 3.55 8.36
N ALA A 375 -10.92 4.08 7.81
CA ALA A 375 -9.92 4.82 8.58
C ALA A 375 -10.52 6.05 9.28
N LYS A 376 -11.41 6.80 8.60
CA LYS A 376 -12.12 7.94 9.18
C LYS A 376 -13.05 7.54 10.31
N THR A 377 -13.73 6.40 10.17
CA THR A 377 -14.74 5.92 11.13
C THR A 377 -14.08 5.38 12.42
N HIS A 378 -12.97 4.65 12.29
CA HIS A 378 -12.30 3.97 13.41
C HIS A 378 -11.01 4.65 13.89
N ALA A 379 -10.64 5.79 13.28
CA ALA A 379 -9.50 6.62 13.66
C ALA A 379 -8.16 5.86 13.78
N PHE A 380 -7.86 4.98 12.83
CA PHE A 380 -6.56 4.30 12.78
C PHE A 380 -5.56 5.02 11.86
N PRO A 381 -4.25 4.96 12.17
CA PRO A 381 -3.22 5.73 11.45
C PRO A 381 -2.83 5.11 10.10
N ALA A 382 -3.03 3.80 9.92
CA ALA A 382 -2.62 3.08 8.73
C ALA A 382 -3.35 1.75 8.59
N VAL A 383 -3.31 1.20 7.37
CA VAL A 383 -3.82 -0.14 7.03
C VAL A 383 -2.66 -1.13 6.95
N PHE A 384 -2.73 -2.18 7.76
CA PHE A 384 -1.83 -3.32 7.71
C PHE A 384 -2.17 -4.21 6.50
N VAL A 385 -1.15 -4.63 5.77
CA VAL A 385 -1.28 -5.59 4.66
C VAL A 385 -0.28 -6.73 4.81
N GLY A 386 -0.70 -7.92 4.39
CA GLY A 386 0.05 -9.17 4.54
C GLY A 386 1.20 -9.37 3.54
N HIS A 387 1.92 -8.32 3.14
CA HIS A 387 3.00 -8.47 2.15
C HIS A 387 4.27 -9.02 2.80
N HIS A 388 4.97 -9.88 2.06
CA HIS A 388 6.17 -10.59 2.50
C HIS A 388 7.32 -10.48 1.46
N GLU A 389 8.49 -11.06 1.74
CA GLU A 389 9.70 -10.94 0.91
C GLU A 389 9.45 -11.35 -0.55
N GLY A 390 8.71 -12.44 -0.77
CA GLY A 390 8.29 -12.86 -2.11
C GLY A 390 7.55 -11.78 -2.89
N ASP A 391 6.69 -10.97 -2.27
CA ASP A 391 6.01 -9.86 -2.97
C ASP A 391 6.99 -8.79 -3.44
N VAL A 392 8.07 -8.54 -2.67
CA VAL A 392 9.14 -7.62 -3.05
C VAL A 392 9.87 -8.15 -4.28
N GLN A 393 10.24 -9.43 -4.28
CA GLN A 393 10.94 -10.07 -5.40
C GLN A 393 10.11 -10.02 -6.70
N GLU A 394 8.80 -10.27 -6.61
CA GLU A 394 7.89 -10.11 -7.75
C GLU A 394 7.87 -8.66 -8.24
N ASN A 395 7.85 -7.70 -7.32
CA ASN A 395 7.82 -6.29 -7.64
C ASN A 395 9.12 -5.83 -8.30
N ILE A 396 10.27 -6.30 -7.82
CA ILE A 396 11.60 -6.05 -8.44
C ILE A 396 11.60 -6.51 -9.89
N ILE A 397 11.21 -7.76 -10.16
CA ILE A 397 11.15 -8.29 -11.54
C ILE A 397 10.22 -7.42 -12.39
N ALA A 398 9.04 -7.12 -11.88
CA ALA A 398 8.05 -6.35 -12.62
C ALA A 398 8.50 -4.90 -12.87
N ASN A 399 9.21 -4.29 -11.92
CA ASN A 399 9.77 -2.94 -12.04
C ASN A 399 10.91 -2.88 -13.04
N LEU A 400 11.83 -3.84 -12.99
CA LEU A 400 12.93 -3.96 -13.95
C LEU A 400 12.38 -4.10 -15.38
N MET A 401 11.41 -4.98 -15.60
CA MET A 401 10.82 -5.22 -16.92
C MET A 401 9.99 -4.04 -17.45
N ARG A 402 9.46 -3.19 -16.56
CA ARG A 402 8.74 -1.95 -16.94
C ARG A 402 9.66 -0.74 -17.09
N GLY A 403 10.98 -0.89 -16.87
CA GLY A 403 11.93 0.22 -16.94
C GLY A 403 11.79 1.22 -15.80
N ALA A 404 11.45 0.74 -14.60
CA ALA A 404 11.37 1.57 -13.39
C ALA A 404 12.75 2.17 -13.01
N ASN A 405 12.73 3.20 -12.15
CA ASN A 405 13.94 3.89 -11.73
C ASN A 405 14.88 2.96 -10.94
N LEU A 406 16.16 2.96 -11.32
CA LEU A 406 17.25 2.21 -10.69
C LEU A 406 17.43 2.51 -9.19
N LEU A 407 17.02 3.68 -8.70
CA LEU A 407 17.10 4.04 -7.27
C LEU A 407 15.92 3.53 -6.44
N ALA A 408 14.91 2.92 -7.08
CA ALA A 408 13.68 2.50 -6.43
C ALA A 408 13.15 1.17 -7.01
N VAL A 409 14.05 0.21 -7.24
CA VAL A 409 13.70 -1.07 -7.88
C VAL A 409 12.83 -1.94 -6.96
N ASN A 410 13.09 -1.92 -5.65
CA ASN A 410 12.28 -2.62 -4.65
C ASN A 410 10.79 -2.24 -4.75
N GLY A 411 10.51 -0.94 -4.93
CA GLY A 411 9.17 -0.37 -5.12
C GLY A 411 8.15 -0.69 -4.01
N MET A 412 8.58 -1.29 -2.91
CA MET A 412 7.75 -1.64 -1.76
C MET A 412 8.58 -1.51 -0.48
N GLU A 413 8.11 -0.69 0.44
CA GLU A 413 8.73 -0.45 1.74
C GLU A 413 7.79 -0.91 2.86
N GLU A 414 8.33 -1.09 4.07
CA GLU A 414 7.54 -1.47 5.25
C GLU A 414 6.45 -0.43 5.57
N THR A 415 6.66 0.82 5.19
CA THR A 415 5.71 1.93 5.30
C THR A 415 5.61 2.65 3.97
N GLY A 416 4.42 3.11 3.60
CA GLY A 416 4.27 4.02 2.46
C GLY A 416 2.84 4.53 2.33
N VAL A 417 2.63 5.53 1.50
CA VAL A 417 1.30 6.04 1.16
C VAL A 417 0.92 5.53 -0.22
N VAL A 418 -0.27 4.96 -0.36
CA VAL A 418 -0.78 4.43 -1.62
C VAL A 418 -2.22 4.90 -1.80
N GLU A 419 -2.49 5.67 -2.85
CA GLU A 419 -3.79 6.33 -3.05
C GLU A 419 -4.26 6.97 -1.72
N GLY A 420 -3.40 7.78 -1.09
CA GLY A 420 -3.77 8.53 0.12
C GLY A 420 -4.00 7.72 1.38
N VAL A 421 -3.73 6.43 1.34
CA VAL A 421 -3.83 5.55 2.50
C VAL A 421 -2.44 5.19 2.95
N ALA A 422 -2.12 5.47 4.21
CA ALA A 422 -0.92 4.95 4.85
C ALA A 422 -1.03 3.42 4.96
N ILE A 423 -0.05 2.71 4.40
CA ILE A 423 0.04 1.25 4.39
C ILE A 423 1.24 0.80 5.19
N TRP A 424 1.03 -0.17 6.08
CA TRP A 424 2.07 -0.82 6.88
C TRP A 424 2.23 -2.31 6.51
N ARG A 425 3.48 -2.75 6.31
CA ARG A 425 3.86 -4.08 5.81
C ARG A 425 4.88 -4.74 6.75
N PRO A 426 4.51 -5.08 7.98
CA PRO A 426 5.48 -5.56 8.98
C PRO A 426 6.11 -6.93 8.65
N MET A 427 5.50 -7.71 7.74
CA MET A 427 6.00 -9.04 7.37
C MET A 427 6.92 -9.03 6.14
N LEU A 428 7.24 -7.84 5.59
CA LEU A 428 8.07 -7.69 4.39
C LEU A 428 9.44 -8.39 4.49
N PRO A 429 10.13 -8.42 5.65
CA PRO A 429 11.43 -9.10 5.78
C PRO A 429 11.36 -10.63 5.82
N HIS A 430 10.16 -11.23 5.87
CA HIS A 430 9.98 -12.67 6.05
C HIS A 430 9.64 -13.36 4.74
N SER A 431 10.13 -14.59 4.57
CA SER A 431 9.73 -15.44 3.47
C SER A 431 8.33 -16.03 3.69
N LYS A 432 7.70 -16.50 2.61
CA LYS A 432 6.41 -17.19 2.67
C LYS A 432 6.43 -18.40 3.62
N ALA A 433 7.57 -19.09 3.69
CA ALA A 433 7.74 -20.26 4.55
C ALA A 433 7.59 -19.92 6.04
N VAL A 434 8.08 -18.75 6.47
CA VAL A 434 7.95 -18.30 7.88
C VAL A 434 6.49 -17.96 8.22
N VAL A 435 5.74 -17.42 7.26
CA VAL A 435 4.31 -17.13 7.42
C VAL A 435 3.50 -18.44 7.49
N LEU A 436 3.82 -19.41 6.65
CA LEU A 436 3.21 -20.74 6.67
C LEU A 436 3.54 -21.50 7.96
N ASP A 437 4.79 -21.45 8.43
CA ASP A 437 5.19 -22.06 9.71
C ASP A 437 4.38 -21.49 10.87
N PHE A 438 4.23 -20.16 10.94
CA PHE A 438 3.38 -19.51 11.94
C PHE A 438 1.94 -20.01 11.85
N ALA A 439 1.35 -19.99 10.65
CA ALA A 439 -0.03 -20.39 10.44
C ALA A 439 -0.27 -21.86 10.80
N HIS A 440 0.66 -22.75 10.44
CA HIS A 440 0.56 -24.18 10.73
C HIS A 440 0.76 -24.48 12.21
N LYS A 441 1.78 -23.87 12.83
CA LYS A 441 2.12 -24.08 14.25
C LYS A 441 1.02 -23.63 15.19
N TYR A 442 0.33 -22.54 14.85
CA TYR A 442 -0.73 -21.96 15.67
C TYR A 442 -2.13 -22.17 15.09
N GLY A 443 -2.31 -23.09 14.12
CA GLY A 443 -3.64 -23.48 13.63
C GLY A 443 -4.46 -22.35 12.97
N VAL A 444 -3.81 -21.36 12.36
CA VAL A 444 -4.48 -20.24 11.71
C VAL A 444 -5.21 -20.74 10.45
N PRO A 445 -6.55 -20.58 10.34
CA PRO A 445 -7.27 -20.97 9.15
C PRO A 445 -7.04 -19.96 8.01
N TYR A 446 -6.97 -20.44 6.77
CA TYR A 446 -6.87 -19.58 5.60
C TYR A 446 -7.36 -20.26 4.33
N PHE A 447 -7.75 -19.44 3.37
CA PHE A 447 -8.01 -19.85 1.99
C PHE A 447 -6.72 -19.90 1.18
N LEU A 448 -6.70 -20.80 0.20
CA LEU A 448 -5.57 -20.91 -0.73
C LEU A 448 -5.52 -19.70 -1.67
N ASP A 449 -4.31 -19.38 -2.10
CA ASP A 449 -4.10 -18.25 -3.01
C ASP A 449 -4.87 -18.48 -4.30
N SER A 450 -5.81 -17.57 -4.55
CA SER A 450 -6.71 -17.63 -5.69
C SER A 450 -6.27 -16.70 -6.82
N THR A 451 -5.00 -16.29 -6.80
CA THR A 451 -4.36 -15.49 -7.86
C THR A 451 -4.54 -16.17 -9.22
N PRO A 452 -5.25 -15.54 -10.18
CA PRO A 452 -5.54 -16.17 -11.46
C PRO A 452 -4.27 -16.46 -12.26
N THR A 453 -4.18 -17.65 -12.85
CA THR A 453 -3.00 -18.12 -13.63
C THR A 453 -2.68 -17.23 -14.84
N TRP A 454 -3.68 -16.58 -15.44
CA TRP A 454 -3.51 -15.69 -16.58
C TRP A 454 -3.02 -14.29 -16.21
N SER A 455 -3.10 -13.88 -14.94
CA SER A 455 -2.68 -12.55 -14.49
C SER A 455 -1.16 -12.40 -14.57
N THR A 456 -0.64 -11.18 -14.68
CA THR A 456 0.82 -10.96 -14.69
C THR A 456 1.47 -11.57 -13.45
N ARG A 457 0.84 -11.40 -12.28
CA ARG A 457 1.29 -12.00 -11.02
C ARG A 457 1.22 -13.53 -11.05
N GLY A 458 0.12 -14.10 -11.55
CA GLY A 458 -0.04 -15.55 -11.69
C GLY A 458 0.95 -16.18 -12.67
N LYS A 459 1.21 -15.55 -13.82
CA LYS A 459 2.26 -15.99 -14.76
C LYS A 459 3.64 -15.90 -14.14
N LEU A 460 3.91 -14.83 -13.39
CA LEU A 460 5.19 -14.65 -12.72
C LEU A 460 5.40 -15.75 -11.66
N ARG A 461 4.42 -16.00 -10.78
CA ARG A 461 4.47 -17.05 -9.74
C ARG A 461 4.54 -18.46 -10.30
N ASN A 462 3.72 -18.77 -11.32
CA ASN A 462 3.51 -20.16 -11.76
C ASN A 462 4.40 -20.58 -12.94
N GLN A 463 5.02 -19.63 -13.65
CA GLN A 463 5.82 -19.92 -14.85
C GLN A 463 7.22 -19.33 -14.76
N LEU A 464 7.33 -18.01 -14.54
CA LEU A 464 8.63 -17.32 -14.62
C LEU A 464 9.53 -17.63 -13.43
N VAL A 465 9.04 -17.51 -12.19
CA VAL A 465 9.83 -17.78 -10.98
C VAL A 465 10.34 -19.23 -10.96
N PRO A 466 9.51 -20.26 -11.24
CA PRO A 466 10.00 -21.63 -11.35
C PRO A 466 11.05 -21.81 -12.44
N LEU A 467 10.88 -21.16 -13.60
CA LEU A 467 11.87 -21.21 -14.68
C LEU A 467 13.20 -20.54 -14.27
N LEU A 468 13.15 -19.42 -13.56
CA LEU A 468 14.35 -18.76 -13.03
C LEU A 468 15.04 -19.63 -11.97
N ALA A 469 14.28 -20.31 -11.11
CA ALA A 469 14.80 -21.27 -10.15
C ALA A 469 15.48 -22.47 -10.83
N ASP A 470 14.87 -23.01 -11.90
CA ASP A 470 15.45 -24.10 -12.69
C ASP A 470 16.76 -23.68 -13.38
N MET A 471 16.78 -22.48 -13.98
CA MET A 471 17.93 -21.97 -14.73
C MET A 471 19.10 -21.54 -13.84
N PHE A 472 18.82 -20.87 -12.71
CA PHE A 472 19.83 -20.20 -11.89
C PHE A 472 19.96 -20.76 -10.47
N GLY A 473 19.14 -21.76 -10.11
CA GLY A 473 19.02 -22.31 -8.77
C GLY A 473 18.17 -21.43 -7.83
N GLU A 474 17.79 -21.99 -6.68
CA GLU A 474 16.98 -21.31 -5.65
C GLU A 474 17.61 -20.02 -5.07
N GLY A 475 18.92 -19.83 -5.30
CA GLY A 475 19.63 -18.62 -4.86
C GLY A 475 19.25 -17.34 -5.61
N PHE A 476 18.56 -17.42 -6.75
CA PHE A 476 18.24 -16.24 -7.56
C PHE A 476 17.33 -15.24 -6.80
N SER A 477 16.37 -15.74 -6.01
CA SER A 477 15.45 -14.92 -5.21
C SER A 477 16.20 -14.05 -4.21
N ARG A 478 17.25 -14.60 -3.60
CA ARG A 478 18.14 -13.85 -2.71
C ARG A 478 18.91 -12.77 -3.47
N ASN A 479 19.41 -13.08 -4.67
CA ASN A 479 20.11 -12.10 -5.49
C ASN A 479 19.21 -10.94 -5.94
N LEU A 480 17.93 -11.21 -6.25
CA LEU A 480 16.94 -10.17 -6.53
C LEU A 480 16.73 -9.26 -5.31
N SER A 481 16.60 -9.85 -4.12
CA SER A 481 16.42 -9.10 -2.88
C SER A 481 17.63 -8.21 -2.58
N LEU A 482 18.86 -8.73 -2.74
CA LEU A 482 20.10 -7.96 -2.62
C LEU A 482 20.17 -6.80 -3.64
N LEU A 483 19.76 -7.03 -4.88
CA LEU A 483 19.70 -5.96 -5.89
C LEU A 483 18.73 -4.84 -5.47
N GLY A 484 17.60 -5.21 -4.86
CA GLY A 484 16.65 -4.27 -4.29
C GLY A 484 17.24 -3.46 -3.13
N GLU A 485 17.98 -4.11 -2.23
CA GLU A 485 18.71 -3.47 -1.13
C GLU A 485 19.78 -2.50 -1.63
N ASP A 486 20.63 -2.94 -2.56
CA ASP A 486 21.68 -2.12 -3.17
C ASP A 486 21.08 -0.92 -3.91
N SER A 487 19.95 -1.12 -4.60
CA SER A 487 19.18 -0.05 -5.24
C SER A 487 18.73 1.01 -4.23
N ALA A 488 18.21 0.60 -3.07
CA ALA A 488 17.77 1.53 -2.02
C ALA A 488 18.95 2.29 -1.38
N GLN A 489 20.07 1.60 -1.13
CA GLN A 489 21.29 2.23 -0.62
C GLN A 489 21.88 3.23 -1.61
N LEU A 490 21.94 2.86 -2.89
CA LEU A 490 22.35 3.76 -3.96
C LEU A 490 21.41 4.96 -4.06
N GLY A 491 20.11 4.74 -3.92
CA GLY A 491 19.09 5.79 -3.84
C GLY A 491 19.40 6.79 -2.73
N ALA A 492 19.64 6.31 -1.51
CA ALA A 492 19.98 7.16 -0.37
C ALA A 492 21.30 7.93 -0.56
N MET A 493 22.32 7.29 -1.13
CA MET A 493 23.60 7.94 -1.44
C MET A 493 23.44 9.05 -2.48
N VAL A 494 22.74 8.78 -3.59
CA VAL A 494 22.49 9.76 -4.65
C VAL A 494 21.62 10.90 -4.14
N GLU A 495 20.61 10.59 -3.31
CA GLU A 495 19.77 11.60 -2.68
C GLU A 495 20.62 12.54 -1.82
N SER A 496 21.39 12.00 -0.88
CA SER A 496 22.16 12.80 0.07
C SER A 496 23.32 13.56 -0.59
N ALA A 497 24.03 12.95 -1.54
CA ALA A 497 25.25 13.52 -2.10
C ALA A 497 24.98 14.46 -3.28
N CYS A 498 23.95 14.19 -4.08
CA CYS A 498 23.72 14.90 -5.34
C CYS A 498 22.42 15.69 -5.34
N LEU A 499 21.28 15.04 -5.07
CA LEU A 499 19.97 15.66 -5.27
C LEU A 499 19.61 16.65 -4.15
N LYS A 500 19.78 16.27 -2.89
CA LYS A 500 19.42 17.09 -1.74
C LYS A 500 20.13 18.46 -1.73
N PRO A 501 21.45 18.57 -1.98
CA PRO A 501 22.10 19.88 -2.08
C PRO A 501 21.50 20.79 -3.15
N PHE A 502 21.11 20.24 -4.30
CA PHE A 502 20.45 21.01 -5.36
C PHE A 502 19.04 21.46 -4.96
N LEU A 503 18.27 20.57 -4.34
CA LEU A 503 16.89 20.83 -3.92
C LEU A 503 16.82 21.80 -2.74
N ASP A 504 17.71 21.69 -1.77
CA ASP A 504 17.79 22.61 -0.62
C ASP A 504 18.22 24.01 -1.07
N GLY A 505 18.97 24.13 -2.18
CA GLY A 505 19.30 25.40 -2.83
C GLY A 505 18.21 25.93 -3.77
N MET A 506 17.18 25.15 -4.05
CA MET A 506 16.05 25.56 -4.90
C MET A 506 15.05 26.37 -4.07
N THR A 507 14.53 27.43 -4.67
CA THR A 507 13.41 28.18 -4.10
C THR A 507 12.10 27.70 -4.70
N LEU A 508 11.11 27.39 -3.87
CA LEU A 508 9.77 26.96 -4.25
C LEU A 508 8.72 27.87 -3.60
N SER A 509 7.80 28.39 -4.39
CA SER A 509 6.66 29.19 -3.92
C SER A 509 5.39 28.87 -4.71
N ASP A 510 4.31 29.59 -4.44
CA ASP A 510 3.09 29.48 -5.22
C ASP A 510 3.21 30.02 -6.65
N ALA A 511 4.05 31.02 -6.87
CA ALA A 511 4.28 31.59 -8.19
C ALA A 511 5.13 30.66 -9.09
N GLY A 512 6.02 29.86 -8.50
CA GLY A 512 6.90 28.98 -9.26
C GLY A 512 8.08 28.43 -8.45
N ALA A 513 9.06 27.89 -9.17
CA ALA A 513 10.30 27.37 -8.61
C ALA A 513 11.50 27.85 -9.42
N TYR A 514 12.64 28.08 -8.78
CA TYR A 514 13.90 28.33 -9.48
C TYR A 514 15.10 27.78 -8.73
N ALA A 515 16.16 27.46 -9.47
CA ALA A 515 17.40 26.91 -8.92
C ALA A 515 18.63 27.41 -9.68
N GLU A 516 19.70 27.66 -8.94
CA GLU A 516 21.04 27.92 -9.47
C GLU A 516 21.63 26.60 -10.01
N CYS A 517 21.90 26.54 -11.30
CA CYS A 517 22.26 25.31 -12.01
C CYS A 517 23.76 25.21 -12.30
N LYS A 518 24.55 26.28 -12.11
CA LYS A 518 25.97 26.36 -12.52
C LYS A 518 26.80 25.13 -12.13
N THR A 519 26.71 24.73 -10.87
CA THR A 519 27.48 23.60 -10.31
C THR A 519 26.97 22.23 -10.78
N TYR A 520 25.78 22.17 -11.37
CA TYR A 520 25.06 20.95 -11.72
C TYR A 520 24.89 20.74 -13.22
N VAL A 521 25.26 21.71 -14.07
CA VAL A 521 25.11 21.63 -15.55
C VAL A 521 25.74 20.35 -16.13
N ASP A 522 26.87 19.92 -15.58
CA ASP A 522 27.62 18.74 -16.05
C ASP A 522 27.11 17.41 -15.47
N GLN A 523 26.10 17.44 -14.61
CA GLN A 523 25.47 16.24 -14.10
C GLN A 523 24.75 15.48 -15.23
N PRO A 524 24.71 14.13 -15.17
CA PRO A 524 24.12 13.32 -16.22
C PRO A 524 22.60 13.56 -16.34
N LEU A 525 22.03 13.19 -17.50
CA LEU A 525 20.57 13.26 -17.74
C LEU A 525 19.75 12.60 -16.62
N PHE A 526 20.29 11.53 -16.02
CA PHE A 526 19.67 10.86 -14.87
C PHE A 526 19.39 11.83 -13.70
N PHE A 527 20.39 12.63 -13.30
CA PHE A 527 20.25 13.62 -12.23
C PHE A 527 19.14 14.63 -12.58
N TRP A 528 19.17 15.17 -13.80
CA TRP A 528 18.20 16.18 -14.23
C TRP A 528 16.78 15.64 -14.32
N LYS A 529 16.59 14.39 -14.74
CA LYS A 529 15.27 13.73 -14.70
C LYS A 529 14.73 13.67 -13.28
N GLU A 530 15.57 13.30 -12.32
CA GLU A 530 15.19 13.18 -10.91
C GLU A 530 14.97 14.54 -10.21
N ALA A 531 15.80 15.53 -10.50
CA ALA A 531 15.65 16.90 -10.00
C ALA A 531 14.39 17.57 -10.57
N MET A 532 14.18 17.50 -11.88
CA MET A 532 12.99 18.07 -12.53
C MET A 532 11.70 17.38 -12.10
N LYS A 533 11.73 16.06 -11.84
CA LYS A 533 10.58 15.35 -11.28
C LYS A 533 10.17 15.93 -9.93
N ARG A 534 11.12 16.15 -9.01
CA ARG A 534 10.86 16.74 -7.68
C ARG A 534 10.39 18.20 -7.77
N MET A 535 11.00 19.00 -8.65
CA MET A 535 10.56 20.37 -8.90
C MET A 535 9.11 20.41 -9.46
N CYS A 536 8.76 19.54 -10.40
CA CYS A 536 7.39 19.45 -10.94
C CYS A 536 6.39 19.01 -9.87
N HIS A 537 6.75 18.03 -9.04
CA HIS A 537 5.91 17.57 -7.93
C HIS A 537 5.65 18.68 -6.90
N GLY A 538 6.68 19.43 -6.50
CA GLY A 538 6.51 20.59 -5.61
C GLY A 538 5.65 21.71 -6.23
N LEU A 539 5.59 21.77 -7.56
CA LEU A 539 4.69 22.69 -8.28
C LEU A 539 3.28 22.17 -8.50
N GLY A 540 2.99 20.90 -8.18
CA GLY A 540 1.72 20.25 -8.55
C GLY A 540 1.55 20.12 -10.06
N SER A 541 2.66 20.00 -10.81
CA SER A 541 2.64 19.88 -12.26
C SER A 541 2.98 18.45 -12.69
N GLY A 542 2.25 17.93 -13.68
CA GLY A 542 2.55 16.60 -14.25
C GLY A 542 3.99 16.50 -14.78
N MET A 543 4.55 15.29 -14.74
CA MET A 543 5.97 15.03 -15.00
C MET A 543 6.44 15.49 -16.40
N MET A 544 7.67 16.02 -16.46
CA MET A 544 8.30 16.47 -17.69
C MET A 544 8.79 15.27 -18.53
N LYS A 545 8.61 15.36 -19.87
CA LYS A 545 9.11 14.33 -20.79
C LYS A 545 10.64 14.40 -20.88
N GLU A 546 11.28 13.25 -21.09
CA GLU A 546 12.74 13.17 -21.22
C GLU A 546 13.29 14.06 -22.34
N LYS A 547 12.59 14.15 -23.48
CA LYS A 547 12.96 15.06 -24.58
C LYS A 547 13.08 16.52 -24.11
N SER A 548 12.18 16.97 -23.25
CA SER A 548 12.21 18.33 -22.71
C SER A 548 13.38 18.53 -21.75
N VAL A 549 13.69 17.54 -20.90
CA VAL A 549 14.87 17.63 -20.02
C VAL A 549 16.16 17.70 -20.85
N ARG A 550 16.25 16.95 -21.95
CA ARG A 550 17.39 17.05 -22.89
C ARG A 550 17.48 18.43 -23.54
N GLU A 551 16.38 19.03 -23.95
CA GLU A 551 16.35 20.39 -24.52
C GLU A 551 16.91 21.43 -23.52
N LEU A 552 16.59 21.29 -22.23
CA LEU A 552 17.17 22.14 -21.17
C LEU A 552 18.69 21.94 -21.07
N LEU A 553 19.17 20.70 -21.11
CA LEU A 553 20.60 20.40 -21.06
C LEU A 553 21.34 20.91 -22.30
N ASP A 554 20.75 20.78 -23.48
CA ASP A 554 21.28 21.33 -24.72
C ASP A 554 21.39 22.86 -24.62
N ARG A 555 20.42 23.52 -23.96
CA ARG A 555 20.48 24.97 -23.68
C ARG A 555 21.68 25.34 -22.80
N PHE A 556 21.95 24.56 -21.75
CA PHE A 556 23.14 24.78 -20.91
C PHE A 556 24.45 24.48 -21.66
N ALA A 557 24.48 23.40 -22.45
CA ALA A 557 25.65 23.03 -23.25
C ALA A 557 25.97 24.04 -24.36
N LEU A 558 24.95 24.63 -24.99
CA LEU A 558 25.11 25.70 -25.97
C LEU A 558 25.76 26.95 -25.35
N LYS A 559 25.59 27.22 -24.04
CA LYS A 559 26.30 28.29 -23.33
C LYS A 559 27.82 28.10 -23.36
N LYS A 560 28.30 26.86 -23.30
CA LYS A 560 29.75 26.57 -23.39
C LYS A 560 30.33 26.85 -24.77
N ARG A 561 29.50 26.92 -25.81
CA ARG A 561 29.92 27.07 -27.23
C ARG A 561 29.67 28.46 -27.82
N ARG A 562 28.69 29.22 -27.32
CA ARG A 562 28.35 30.59 -27.76
C ARG A 562 27.75 31.37 -26.60
N ARG A 563 27.86 32.72 -26.59
CA ARG A 563 27.07 33.57 -25.68
C ARG A 563 25.56 33.30 -25.93
N PRO A 564 24.84 32.66 -25.02
CA PRO A 564 23.40 32.48 -25.14
C PRO A 564 22.71 33.79 -24.82
N ARG A 565 21.58 34.03 -25.47
CA ARG A 565 20.62 35.02 -24.99
C ARG A 565 19.80 34.37 -23.88
N ASP A 566 19.73 35.01 -22.72
CA ASP A 566 18.74 34.66 -21.70
C ASP A 566 17.34 34.71 -22.34
N GLY A 567 16.44 33.83 -21.93
CA GLY A 567 15.21 33.67 -22.68
C GLY A 567 14.28 32.55 -22.23
N TRP A 568 13.03 32.66 -22.70
CA TRP A 568 11.99 31.67 -22.53
C TRP A 568 12.33 30.35 -23.23
N ILE A 569 12.06 29.25 -22.54
CA ILE A 569 12.19 27.89 -23.06
C ILE A 569 10.89 27.14 -22.80
N THR A 570 10.31 26.55 -23.85
CA THR A 570 9.07 25.80 -23.74
C THR A 570 9.38 24.32 -23.53
N LEU A 571 9.54 23.93 -22.26
CA LEU A 571 9.76 22.53 -21.89
C LEU A 571 8.44 21.74 -21.79
N LYS A 572 7.37 22.42 -21.41
CA LYS A 572 6.01 21.90 -21.31
C LYS A 572 5.04 22.97 -21.81
N LYS A 573 3.91 22.57 -22.40
CA LYS A 573 2.92 23.54 -22.91
C LYS A 573 2.17 24.27 -21.79
N THR A 574 2.02 23.62 -20.64
CA THR A 574 1.21 24.10 -19.50
C THR A 574 1.98 25.04 -18.58
N ASN A 575 3.31 24.93 -18.51
CA ASN A 575 4.15 25.75 -17.64
C ASN A 575 5.19 26.46 -18.49
N LYS A 576 5.34 27.77 -18.25
CA LYS A 576 6.41 28.53 -18.89
C LYS A 576 7.68 28.43 -18.05
N SER A 577 8.81 28.26 -18.73
CA SER A 577 10.12 28.20 -18.11
C SER A 577 11.05 29.23 -18.74
N PHE A 578 11.99 29.72 -17.95
CA PHE A 578 12.97 30.71 -18.37
C PHE A 578 14.36 30.30 -17.89
N VAL A 579 15.38 30.65 -18.67
CA VAL A 579 16.79 30.47 -18.29
C VAL A 579 17.47 31.83 -18.35
N ASP A 580 18.04 32.23 -17.22
CA ASP A 580 18.79 33.46 -17.02
C ASP A 580 20.18 33.13 -16.48
N GLY A 581 21.24 33.34 -17.27
CA GLY A 581 22.56 32.92 -16.83
C GLY A 581 22.58 31.43 -16.46
N ASP A 582 22.98 31.12 -15.25
CA ASP A 582 23.00 29.75 -14.75
C ASP A 582 21.75 29.39 -13.93
N VAL A 583 20.73 30.26 -13.87
CA VAL A 583 19.49 30.02 -13.14
C VAL A 583 18.41 29.47 -14.09
N PHE A 584 17.78 28.39 -13.66
CA PHE A 584 16.57 27.86 -14.29
C PHE A 584 15.35 28.19 -13.45
N ALA A 585 14.33 28.76 -14.08
CA ALA A 585 13.07 29.09 -13.44
C ALA A 585 11.88 28.44 -14.17
N MET A 586 10.89 28.01 -13.41
CA MET A 586 9.64 27.44 -13.89
C MET A 586 8.47 28.03 -13.12
N PHE A 587 7.54 28.65 -13.83
CA PHE A 587 6.32 29.21 -13.24
C PHE A 587 5.26 28.14 -13.03
N SER A 588 4.39 28.36 -12.04
CA SER A 588 3.18 27.56 -11.88
C SER A 588 2.24 27.77 -13.08
N GLU A 589 1.43 26.75 -13.39
CA GLU A 589 0.53 26.79 -14.56
C GLU A 589 -0.50 27.93 -14.45
N GLN A 590 -1.01 28.14 -13.23
CA GLN A 590 -2.01 29.17 -12.93
C GLN A 590 -1.46 30.60 -12.99
N PHE A 591 -0.12 30.77 -13.02
CA PHE A 591 0.50 32.08 -13.00
C PHE A 591 0.22 32.88 -14.28
N PHE A 592 0.05 32.20 -15.42
CA PHE A 592 -0.26 32.84 -16.71
C PHE A 592 -1.72 32.59 -17.11
N PRO A 593 -2.68 33.32 -16.52
CA PRO A 593 -4.09 33.12 -16.85
C PRO A 593 -4.41 33.56 -18.29
N PRO A 594 -5.57 33.17 -18.84
CA PRO A 594 -6.07 33.67 -20.12
C PRO A 594 -6.13 35.21 -20.14
N HIS A 595 -5.97 35.79 -21.33
CA HIS A 595 -5.66 37.21 -21.57
C HIS A 595 -6.66 38.23 -20.96
N ASP A 596 -7.87 37.81 -20.54
CA ASP A 596 -8.97 38.67 -20.06
C ASP A 596 -9.32 38.50 -18.56
N SER A 597 -8.42 37.91 -17.77
CA SER A 597 -8.69 37.56 -16.37
C SER A 597 -8.47 38.69 -15.36
N ILE A 598 -7.75 39.75 -15.72
CA ILE A 598 -7.47 40.91 -14.85
C ILE A 598 -8.30 42.10 -15.34
N ALA A 599 -9.19 42.60 -14.49
CA ALA A 599 -10.06 43.73 -14.79
C ALA A 599 -9.25 45.05 -14.87
N VAL A 600 -8.87 45.43 -16.08
CA VAL A 600 -8.19 46.71 -16.36
C VAL A 600 -9.06 47.88 -15.92
N GLY A 601 -8.47 48.85 -15.22
CA GLY A 601 -9.13 50.04 -14.70
C GLY A 601 -9.83 49.86 -13.35
N ALA A 602 -9.74 48.69 -12.71
CA ALA A 602 -10.28 48.49 -11.37
C ALA A 602 -9.57 49.39 -10.34
N LYS A 603 -10.33 50.13 -9.53
CA LYS A 603 -9.79 51.03 -8.50
C LYS A 603 -9.26 50.23 -7.30
N VAL A 604 -8.04 50.55 -6.86
CA VAL A 604 -7.40 49.98 -5.67
C VAL A 604 -7.47 51.01 -4.54
N ALA A 605 -8.00 50.61 -3.39
CA ALA A 605 -8.11 51.48 -2.22
C ALA A 605 -6.81 51.46 -1.41
N LEU A 606 -6.37 52.65 -0.96
CA LEU A 606 -5.25 52.81 -0.04
C LEU A 606 -5.66 52.38 1.37
N ASP A 607 -4.76 51.66 2.06
CA ASP A 607 -4.91 51.22 3.46
C ASP A 607 -6.23 50.46 3.73
N ALA A 608 -6.73 49.75 2.72
CA ALA A 608 -7.93 48.95 2.84
C ALA A 608 -7.76 47.81 3.88
N ALA A 609 -8.76 47.64 4.74
CA ALA A 609 -8.76 46.56 5.74
C ALA A 609 -8.77 45.15 5.11
N THR A 610 -9.38 45.02 3.94
CA THR A 610 -9.42 43.77 3.17
C THR A 610 -8.62 43.91 1.88
N PRO A 611 -7.65 43.02 1.62
CA PRO A 611 -6.92 42.99 0.35
C PRO A 611 -7.84 42.81 -0.85
N LEU A 612 -7.47 43.40 -1.98
CA LEU A 612 -8.22 43.26 -3.22
C LEU A 612 -7.75 42.01 -3.96
N THR A 613 -8.69 41.14 -4.37
CA THR A 613 -8.37 39.84 -4.97
C THR A 613 -8.78 39.77 -6.45
N PHE A 614 -7.91 39.18 -7.28
CA PHE A 614 -8.13 38.98 -8.71
C PHE A 614 -7.63 37.60 -9.13
N GLY A 615 -8.56 36.64 -9.26
CA GLY A 615 -8.21 35.25 -9.49
C GLY A 615 -7.23 34.76 -8.39
N PRO A 616 -6.05 34.25 -8.74
CA PRO A 616 -5.05 33.79 -7.76
C PRO A 616 -4.22 34.92 -7.12
N TRP A 617 -4.44 36.18 -7.48
CA TRP A 617 -3.67 37.31 -6.95
C TRP A 617 -4.39 38.06 -5.85
N THR A 618 -3.61 38.54 -4.89
CA THR A 618 -4.00 39.46 -3.83
C THR A 618 -3.14 40.71 -3.92
N VAL A 619 -3.77 41.88 -3.85
CA VAL A 619 -3.15 43.20 -3.95
C VAL A 619 -3.43 44.01 -2.69
N THR A 620 -2.39 44.56 -2.09
CA THR A 620 -2.49 45.53 -1.01
C THR A 620 -1.69 46.77 -1.35
N ALA A 621 -2.27 47.95 -1.10
CA ALA A 621 -1.60 49.24 -1.27
C ALA A 621 -1.65 49.99 0.07
N ARG A 622 -0.50 50.46 0.55
CA ARG A 622 -0.38 51.17 1.83
C ARG A 622 0.43 52.44 1.70
N LEU A 623 0.07 53.46 2.45
CA LEU A 623 0.85 54.70 2.50
C LEU A 623 2.04 54.52 3.46
N VAL A 624 3.26 54.76 2.96
CA VAL A 624 4.50 54.61 3.73
C VAL A 624 5.41 55.82 3.57
N SER A 625 6.39 55.95 4.47
CA SER A 625 7.46 56.95 4.33
C SER A 625 8.31 56.61 3.10
N ASN A 626 8.49 57.58 2.20
CA ASN A 626 9.45 57.49 1.10
C ASN A 626 10.86 57.88 1.56
N VAL A 627 11.04 58.28 2.82
CA VAL A 627 12.33 58.62 3.41
C VAL A 627 12.78 57.50 4.34
N ARG A 628 14.01 57.03 4.16
CA ARG A 628 14.74 56.18 5.11
C ARG A 628 16.02 56.89 5.54
N GLU A 629 16.38 56.74 6.80
CA GLU A 629 17.68 57.21 7.33
C GLU A 629 18.69 56.06 7.24
N GLU A 630 19.83 56.28 6.60
CA GLU A 630 20.93 55.31 6.52
C GLU A 630 22.23 55.87 7.10
N GLY A 631 23.01 55.01 7.76
CA GLY A 631 24.32 55.32 8.33
C GLY A 631 24.30 56.07 9.68
N GLU A 632 25.46 56.14 10.34
CA GLU A 632 25.64 56.81 11.65
C GLU A 632 25.48 58.36 11.60
N GLY A 633 25.20 58.92 10.43
CA GLY A 633 25.04 60.37 10.19
C GLY A 633 23.62 60.85 9.85
N GLY A 634 22.63 59.95 9.77
CA GLY A 634 21.23 60.32 9.48
C GLY A 634 21.01 60.84 8.05
N GLU A 635 21.77 60.35 7.06
CA GLU A 635 21.57 60.77 5.68
C GLU A 635 20.20 60.30 5.18
N ARG A 636 19.40 61.24 4.69
CA ARG A 636 18.04 60.97 4.18
C ARG A 636 18.11 60.42 2.76
N VAL A 637 17.68 59.18 2.60
CA VAL A 637 17.63 58.48 1.32
C VAL A 637 16.18 58.27 0.91
N PHE A 638 15.86 58.50 -0.37
CA PHE A 638 14.51 58.34 -0.90
C PHE A 638 14.32 56.99 -1.56
N VAL A 639 13.34 56.22 -1.09
CA VAL A 639 13.03 54.85 -1.52
C VAL A 639 12.83 54.77 -3.04
N LEU A 640 11.98 55.63 -3.61
CA LEU A 640 11.70 55.67 -5.05
C LEU A 640 12.93 56.01 -5.92
N ALA A 641 13.98 56.59 -5.34
CA ALA A 641 15.20 56.98 -6.03
C ALA A 641 16.33 55.94 -5.90
N THR A 642 16.30 55.10 -4.88
CA THR A 642 17.41 54.20 -4.54
C THR A 642 17.07 52.72 -4.54
N GLU A 643 15.81 52.32 -4.31
CA GLU A 643 15.46 50.91 -4.35
C GLU A 643 15.63 50.34 -5.77
N PRO A 644 16.25 49.16 -5.89
CA PRO A 644 16.36 48.51 -7.19
C PRO A 644 14.97 48.16 -7.74
N PRO A 645 14.80 48.13 -9.07
CA PRO A 645 13.58 47.62 -9.68
C PRO A 645 13.30 46.19 -9.22
N LEU A 646 12.02 45.82 -9.20
CA LEU A 646 11.58 44.45 -9.00
C LEU A 646 12.26 43.55 -10.04
N ASP A 647 12.77 42.40 -9.58
CA ASP A 647 13.30 41.35 -10.44
C ASP A 647 12.30 40.19 -10.58
N VAL A 648 12.51 39.34 -11.57
CA VAL A 648 11.63 38.17 -11.81
C VAL A 648 11.67 37.16 -10.65
N TYR A 649 12.75 37.13 -9.88
CA TYR A 649 12.93 36.18 -8.78
C TYR A 649 12.15 36.59 -7.54
N ALA A 650 11.93 37.88 -7.31
CA ALA A 650 11.06 38.41 -6.26
C ALA A 650 9.61 37.99 -6.53
N VAL A 651 9.20 38.03 -7.80
CA VAL A 651 7.91 37.48 -8.24
C VAL A 651 7.84 35.97 -7.98
N LEU A 652 8.88 35.21 -8.35
CA LEU A 652 8.95 33.76 -8.09
C LEU A 652 9.11 33.39 -6.62
N ARG A 653 9.59 34.29 -5.75
CA ARG A 653 9.58 34.14 -4.28
C ARG A 653 8.23 34.44 -3.65
N ASN A 654 7.28 34.93 -4.46
CA ASN A 654 5.99 35.44 -4.00
C ASN A 654 6.11 36.68 -3.08
N ASP A 655 7.13 37.49 -3.31
CA ASP A 655 7.43 38.73 -2.57
C ASP A 655 7.55 39.92 -3.54
N ALA A 656 6.53 40.09 -4.38
CA ALA A 656 6.50 41.16 -5.36
C ALA A 656 6.01 42.47 -4.71
N THR A 657 6.94 43.25 -4.19
CA THR A 657 6.67 44.56 -3.58
C THR A 657 7.35 45.68 -4.38
N TYR A 658 6.64 46.79 -4.62
CA TYR A 658 7.19 47.96 -5.29
C TYR A 658 6.52 49.25 -4.81
N HIS A 659 7.21 50.37 -5.01
CA HIS A 659 6.76 51.67 -4.56
C HIS A 659 6.29 52.55 -5.72
N LEU A 660 5.22 53.31 -5.49
CA LEU A 660 4.63 54.28 -6.41
C LEU A 660 4.64 55.68 -5.77
N PRO A 661 4.80 56.75 -6.55
CA PRO A 661 4.67 58.10 -6.02
C PRO A 661 3.23 58.37 -5.56
N PHE A 662 3.09 59.11 -4.46
CA PHE A 662 1.80 59.59 -3.97
C PHE A 662 1.62 61.07 -4.36
N THR A 663 0.58 61.38 -5.13
CA THR A 663 0.33 62.74 -5.66
C THR A 663 -0.70 63.56 -4.87
N GLY A 664 -1.26 63.03 -3.79
CA GLY A 664 -2.06 63.81 -2.83
C GLY A 664 -3.42 64.34 -3.31
N GLY A 665 -4.07 63.71 -4.31
CA GLY A 665 -5.40 64.13 -4.81
C GLY A 665 -6.35 62.95 -5.11
N ASP A 666 -7.55 63.26 -5.66
CA ASP A 666 -8.62 62.28 -6.05
C ASP A 666 -8.19 61.25 -7.11
N GLY A 667 -6.97 61.35 -7.64
CA GLY A 667 -6.34 60.42 -8.56
C GLY A 667 -6.03 59.09 -7.86
N GLY A 668 -7.03 58.22 -7.73
CA GLY A 668 -6.90 56.91 -7.12
C GLY A 668 -5.88 55.99 -7.81
N LEU A 669 -5.63 54.82 -7.20
CA LEU A 669 -4.82 53.77 -7.80
C LEU A 669 -5.70 52.89 -8.68
N TYR A 670 -5.16 52.42 -9.81
CA TYR A 670 -5.89 51.58 -10.76
C TYR A 670 -5.05 50.40 -11.22
N LEU A 671 -5.71 49.31 -11.63
CA LEU A 671 -5.05 48.20 -12.28
C LEU A 671 -4.82 48.44 -13.78
N ASP A 672 -3.59 48.30 -14.24
CA ASP A 672 -3.29 48.19 -15.67
C ASP A 672 -2.10 47.22 -15.92
N PRO A 673 -2.35 45.96 -16.28
CA PRO A 673 -1.30 44.96 -16.55
C PRO A 673 -0.46 45.29 -17.80
N ARG A 674 -0.86 46.29 -18.59
CA ARG A 674 -0.10 46.76 -19.77
C ARG A 674 0.88 47.87 -19.41
N ALA A 675 0.75 48.47 -18.23
CA ALA A 675 1.59 49.57 -17.81
C ALA A 675 3.07 49.18 -17.67
N ARG A 676 3.94 50.12 -18.01
CA ARG A 676 5.39 50.05 -17.79
C ARG A 676 5.79 51.18 -16.86
N ILE A 677 6.15 50.82 -15.63
CA ILE A 677 6.68 51.73 -14.61
C ILE A 677 8.16 51.42 -14.32
N PRO A 678 8.92 52.37 -13.74
CA PRO A 678 10.33 52.19 -13.44
C PRO A 678 10.60 50.95 -12.57
N ALA A 679 9.68 50.63 -11.66
CA ALA A 679 9.77 49.48 -10.77
C ALA A 679 9.84 48.12 -11.50
N PHE A 680 9.37 48.00 -12.75
CA PHE A 680 9.40 46.73 -13.50
C PHE A 680 10.45 46.70 -14.61
N LYS A 681 11.40 47.63 -14.64
CA LYS A 681 12.42 47.73 -15.70
C LYS A 681 13.25 46.44 -15.86
N GLY A 682 13.35 45.62 -14.81
CA GLY A 682 14.07 44.34 -14.81
C GLY A 682 13.18 43.09 -14.99
N VAL A 683 11.86 43.23 -15.13
CA VAL A 683 10.93 42.09 -15.24
C VAL A 683 10.50 41.88 -16.69
N ASP A 684 10.55 40.62 -17.15
CA ASP A 684 10.12 40.26 -18.50
C ASP A 684 8.67 40.69 -18.80
N ALA A 685 8.44 41.13 -20.03
CA ALA A 685 7.16 41.70 -20.44
C ALA A 685 5.98 40.73 -20.28
N ALA A 686 6.19 39.43 -20.46
CA ALA A 686 5.17 38.41 -20.31
C ALA A 686 4.80 38.16 -18.84
N VAL A 687 5.77 38.27 -17.91
CA VAL A 687 5.52 38.15 -16.47
C VAL A 687 4.69 39.33 -15.98
N VAL A 688 5.08 40.56 -16.36
CA VAL A 688 4.33 41.77 -15.98
C VAL A 688 2.88 41.74 -16.47
N LYS A 689 2.65 41.28 -17.71
CA LYS A 689 1.29 41.14 -18.27
C LYS A 689 0.40 40.15 -17.51
N ALA A 690 1.00 39.23 -16.76
CA ALA A 690 0.28 38.25 -15.95
C ALA A 690 0.03 38.70 -14.51
N MET A 691 0.58 39.85 -14.12
CA MET A 691 0.46 40.43 -12.78
C MET A 691 -0.62 41.53 -12.77
N PRO A 692 -1.37 41.69 -11.66
CA PRO A 692 -2.27 42.83 -11.48
C PRO A 692 -1.46 44.07 -11.10
N VAL A 693 -0.83 44.67 -12.10
CA VAL A 693 -0.01 45.88 -11.94
C VAL A 693 -0.88 47.06 -11.52
N VAL A 694 -0.50 47.73 -10.44
CA VAL A 694 -1.14 48.94 -9.91
C VAL A 694 -0.39 50.16 -10.42
N VAL A 695 -1.12 51.16 -10.90
CA VAL A 695 -0.58 52.45 -11.35
C VAL A 695 -1.34 53.62 -10.73
N PRO A 696 -0.67 54.76 -10.50
CA PRO A 696 -1.33 56.00 -10.09
C PRO A 696 -2.08 56.65 -11.26
N ALA A 697 -3.18 57.36 -10.97
CA ALA A 697 -3.91 58.13 -11.98
C ALA A 697 -3.10 59.31 -12.52
N GLY A 698 -3.22 59.61 -13.82
CA GLY A 698 -2.78 60.88 -14.40
C GLY A 698 -1.27 61.12 -14.43
N LEU A 699 -0.45 60.10 -14.17
CA LEU A 699 0.98 60.14 -14.42
C LEU A 699 1.24 59.61 -15.84
N GLY A 700 2.03 60.29 -16.67
CA GLY A 700 2.38 59.80 -18.01
C GLY A 700 1.54 60.34 -19.18
N ASP A 701 0.69 61.36 -18.95
CA ASP A 701 0.07 62.16 -20.03
C ASP A 701 0.96 63.33 -20.51
N ASP A 702 2.15 63.52 -19.94
CA ASP A 702 3.06 64.60 -20.33
C ASP A 702 4.15 64.11 -21.33
N ASP A 703 3.95 64.52 -22.58
CA ASP A 703 4.91 64.82 -23.66
C ASP A 703 5.83 63.71 -24.23
N ASP A 704 5.32 63.01 -25.25
CA ASP A 704 6.06 62.81 -26.51
C ASP A 704 5.58 63.90 -27.51
N ASP A 705 5.83 65.19 -27.20
CA ASP A 705 5.70 66.27 -28.18
C ASP A 705 6.99 66.36 -29.01
N ASP A 706 7.08 65.50 -30.03
CA ASP A 706 7.97 65.71 -31.17
C ASP A 706 7.10 65.79 -32.45
N GLY A 707 6.38 66.92 -32.56
CA GLY A 707 6.03 67.61 -33.80
C GLY A 707 5.28 66.84 -34.91
N GLY A 708 3.97 67.14 -35.05
CA GLY A 708 3.25 66.87 -36.31
C GLY A 708 1.74 66.91 -36.16
N GLY A 709 1.08 67.94 -36.69
CA GLY A 709 -0.33 68.19 -36.40
C GLY A 709 -1.33 67.28 -37.12
N GLY A 710 -2.55 67.24 -36.56
CA GLY A 710 -3.79 67.16 -37.32
C GLY A 710 -4.72 65.98 -37.02
N GLY A 711 -5.97 66.32 -36.64
CA GLY A 711 -7.15 65.55 -37.01
C GLY A 711 -7.78 64.73 -35.87
N GLY A 712 -8.90 65.23 -35.34
CA GLY A 712 -9.71 64.55 -34.32
C GLY A 712 -10.49 63.34 -34.82
N GLY A 713 -10.96 62.55 -33.86
CA GLY A 713 -11.93 61.47 -34.06
C GLY A 713 -12.20 60.73 -32.75
N GLY A 714 -13.32 61.03 -32.11
CA GLY A 714 -13.80 60.32 -30.92
C GLY A 714 -14.18 58.87 -31.24
N GLY A 715 -13.70 57.96 -30.39
CA GLY A 715 -14.01 56.53 -30.40
C GLY A 715 -13.59 55.91 -29.06
N GLY A 716 -14.45 55.05 -28.51
CA GLY A 716 -14.39 54.55 -27.12
C GLY A 716 -12.98 54.18 -26.62
N GLY A 717 -12.66 54.73 -25.44
CA GLY A 717 -11.32 54.74 -24.84
C GLY A 717 -10.74 53.34 -24.64
N ILE A 718 -9.87 52.95 -25.57
CA ILE A 718 -8.78 52.03 -25.30
C ILE A 718 -7.85 52.82 -24.37
N VAL A 719 -7.85 52.50 -23.07
CA VAL A 719 -6.90 53.11 -22.11
C VAL A 719 -5.50 52.89 -22.67
N ALA A 720 -4.82 53.98 -23.05
CA ALA A 720 -3.49 53.96 -23.63
C ALA A 720 -2.49 53.29 -22.67
N GLU A 721 -1.45 52.66 -23.23
CA GLU A 721 -0.42 51.98 -22.44
C GLU A 721 0.38 53.00 -21.62
N TYR A 722 0.20 53.03 -20.30
CA TYR A 722 0.98 53.87 -19.38
C TYR A 722 2.48 53.54 -19.52
N LYS A 723 3.33 54.54 -19.78
CA LYS A 723 4.79 54.37 -19.98
C LYS A 723 5.61 55.40 -19.21
N ALA A 724 5.96 55.10 -17.96
CA ALA A 724 6.95 55.87 -17.21
C ALA A 724 8.29 55.12 -17.14
N LYS A 725 9.34 55.69 -17.75
CA LYS A 725 10.71 55.12 -17.72
C LYS A 725 11.48 55.50 -16.45
N THR A 726 11.14 56.63 -15.85
CA THR A 726 11.68 57.16 -14.58
C THR A 726 10.58 57.93 -13.85
N TRP A 727 10.60 57.95 -12.51
CA TRP A 727 9.73 58.84 -11.75
C TRP A 727 10.24 60.29 -11.87
N PRO A 728 9.37 61.30 -12.05
CA PRO A 728 9.76 62.70 -11.99
C PRO A 728 10.53 63.02 -10.71
N THR A 729 11.57 63.87 -10.80
CA THR A 729 12.45 64.17 -9.65
C THR A 729 11.71 64.79 -8.46
N SER A 730 10.63 65.54 -8.72
CA SER A 730 9.75 66.09 -7.69
C SER A 730 9.02 65.01 -6.90
N LEU A 731 8.57 63.95 -7.58
CA LEU A 731 7.83 62.84 -6.99
C LEU A 731 8.74 61.81 -6.33
N SER A 732 9.93 61.57 -6.90
CA SER A 732 10.90 60.68 -6.28
C SER A 732 11.46 61.23 -4.96
N ARG A 733 11.38 62.56 -4.75
CA ARG A 733 11.78 63.27 -3.52
C ARG A 733 10.62 63.66 -2.60
N ALA A 734 9.40 63.18 -2.84
CA ALA A 734 8.29 63.37 -1.91
C ALA A 734 8.54 62.62 -0.59
N GLU A 735 8.01 63.08 0.55
CA GLU A 735 8.22 62.41 1.84
C GLU A 735 7.39 61.12 2.00
N THR A 736 6.32 60.98 1.24
CA THR A 736 5.40 59.83 1.29
C THR A 736 5.30 59.14 -0.07
N CYS A 737 5.20 57.81 -0.07
CA CYS A 737 4.93 57.01 -1.25
C CYS A 737 3.91 55.91 -0.93
N VAL A 738 3.44 55.21 -1.95
CA VAL A 738 2.56 54.06 -1.81
C VAL A 738 3.39 52.79 -1.99
N GLU A 739 3.39 51.92 -0.99
CA GLU A 739 3.89 50.55 -1.11
C GLU A 739 2.78 49.66 -1.67
N VAL A 740 3.04 48.99 -2.79
CA VAL A 740 2.15 47.98 -3.36
C VAL A 740 2.79 46.62 -3.20
N ARG A 741 2.07 45.70 -2.56
CA ARG A 741 2.46 44.29 -2.45
C ARG A 741 1.48 43.42 -3.22
N LEU A 742 2.05 42.55 -4.06
CA LEU A 742 1.35 41.54 -4.84
C LEU A 742 1.70 40.15 -4.32
N THR A 743 0.69 39.36 -3.99
CA THR A 743 0.85 37.99 -3.53
C THR A 743 0.02 37.06 -4.40
N PHE A 744 0.65 36.00 -4.90
CA PHE A 744 0.03 34.94 -5.69
C PHE A 744 -0.24 33.72 -4.80
N THR A 745 -1.44 33.16 -4.89
CA THR A 745 -1.84 31.97 -4.15
C THR A 745 -2.47 30.99 -5.11
N ARG A 746 -1.92 29.77 -5.20
CA ARG A 746 -2.46 28.72 -6.08
C ARG A 746 -3.76 28.19 -5.52
N THR A 747 -4.73 27.90 -6.39
CA THR A 747 -6.01 27.29 -5.99
C THR A 747 -5.89 25.82 -5.56
N ARG A 748 -4.80 25.15 -5.93
CA ARG A 748 -4.41 23.85 -5.39
C ARG A 748 -3.03 24.01 -4.78
N SER A 749 -2.95 24.02 -3.45
CA SER A 749 -1.67 24.05 -2.75
C SER A 749 -0.91 22.74 -2.97
N HIS A 750 0.38 22.72 -2.63
CA HIS A 750 1.16 21.47 -2.57
C HIS A 750 0.46 20.40 -1.68
N ALA A 751 -0.24 20.82 -0.62
CA ALA A 751 -1.01 19.95 0.26
C ALA A 751 -2.29 19.39 -0.39
N ASP A 752 -2.95 20.16 -1.25
CA ASP A 752 -4.18 19.71 -1.94
C ASP A 752 -3.86 18.77 -3.11
N HIS A 753 -2.70 18.94 -3.75
CA HIS A 753 -2.24 18.05 -4.82
C HIS A 753 -1.77 16.70 -4.28
N LEU A 754 -1.17 16.68 -3.08
CA LEU A 754 -1.03 15.46 -2.31
C LEU A 754 -2.42 14.86 -2.12
N ALA A 755 -3.39 15.56 -1.53
CA ALA A 755 -4.75 15.04 -1.27
C ALA A 755 -5.63 14.67 -2.50
N THR A 756 -5.21 14.95 -3.74
CA THR A 756 -5.98 14.64 -4.98
C THR A 756 -5.26 13.74 -5.98
N GLU A 757 -3.94 13.55 -5.88
CA GLU A 757 -3.23 12.37 -6.42
C GLU A 757 -3.03 11.27 -5.36
N GLU A 758 -3.35 11.56 -4.10
CA GLU A 758 -3.66 10.63 -3.00
C GLU A 758 -5.14 10.22 -3.05
#